data_AF-A0A957VUB4-F1
#
_entry.id   AF-A0A957VUB4-F1
#
_cell.length_a   1.000
_cell.length_b   1.000
_cell.length_c   1.000
_cell.angle_alpha   90.00
_cell.angle_beta   90.00
_cell.angle_gamma   90.00
#
_symmetry.space_group_name_H-M   'P 1'
#
loop_
_entity.id
_entity.type
_entity.pdbx_description
1 polymer ?
#
loop_
_entity_poly.entity_id
_entity_poly.type
_entity_poly.pdbx_seq_one_letter_code
_entity_poly.pdbx_strand_id
1 'polypeptide(L)'
;MSQNIRSMNWKQLTKRRVLGLVVMALGVMVLFLPIFVGEWVISLLGILMMVAGLFQFIETLRSTDETTSYLSYSAGIVTVLLGLLLFMSPNLVLSGLLVALTLFFLVDGGIKIYGAYKQTGAERWWDLFNGLFAIALGLLLWFLVSANLGLAAIGIILGLRLIAQGWTMFFVPEKAGEAELVEPDPRQHPDAHLGLDPSDTIKVMQEPILQKESIVTGQNIFWGLTLLAILFAIHLFRVDAERSLLGLITPFSATVGDAALALLIAVVLLLPIRLLWRAASRPIERAAWNRFDHLNQNNLEPTLAERALKFWLERRLTFAIEINTIRSSLGYAFWRILRIGLPLTAIIVAINSIWGFSWYFNSENWASAVWQAITQERVDVWREAMAEDVEQNALAKGIAPDKVFAIEPEGVSDTGDFSFVVIGDTGEGDASQFSLHDQIIAAGKREAVKFLILSSDVIYPDGKMKDYEKNFYLPFKGFEKPFYAIPGNHDWFDADQGFNANFLEPEAAILSLRARLAADLGTEAITTDQRFAEMTAEAQRLRDYYGIKNGRQRAPFFEMHTADFSLITVDTGILRRLDEKEMAWFEAALERAGDNFKMVVIGHPLYAAGINQSETDPDFNAIHDIMRRYKVDISMGGDTHDFEFYRENYVADGNETQMLHFVNGGGGAYLSIGTALAFPSPPATEDYAFYPRTDELNLKITSEAPWWKKPVIFWLNWFNGYPVTPETLSGVFDFNGAPFFQSFMEIKVERSQNQVRLLLYGVNGQLRWRDLQIGGQVKPADKSDDDFVEFIVPLHE
;
A
#
# COMPACT_ATOMS: atom_id res chain seq x y z
N MET A 1 11.92 33.28 -32.63
CA MET A 1 12.20 31.83 -32.48
C MET A 1 13.42 31.36 -33.28
N SER A 2 13.58 31.75 -34.55
CA SER A 2 14.65 31.25 -35.43
C SER A 2 16.09 31.72 -35.12
N GLN A 3 16.28 32.85 -34.42
CA GLN A 3 17.63 33.35 -34.09
C GLN A 3 18.26 32.65 -32.87
N ASN A 4 17.48 32.30 -31.84
CA ASN A 4 18.01 31.66 -30.62
C ASN A 4 18.39 30.18 -30.81
N ILE A 5 17.74 29.47 -31.74
CA ILE A 5 18.06 28.06 -32.04
C ILE A 5 19.35 27.97 -32.88
N ARG A 6 19.61 28.96 -33.75
CA ARG A 6 20.78 28.98 -34.64
C ARG A 6 22.10 29.32 -33.94
N SER A 7 22.07 29.92 -32.76
CA SER A 7 23.27 30.29 -31.98
C SER A 7 23.61 29.33 -30.85
N MET A 8 22.86 28.23 -30.69
CA MET A 8 23.00 27.34 -29.56
C MET A 8 24.12 26.32 -29.76
N ASN A 9 25.18 26.40 -28.96
CA ASN A 9 26.28 25.44 -28.98
C ASN A 9 25.88 24.15 -28.27
N TRP A 10 25.41 23.16 -29.02
CA TRP A 10 24.96 21.86 -28.52
C TRP A 10 26.03 21.05 -27.76
N LYS A 11 27.32 21.41 -27.87
CA LYS A 11 28.42 20.77 -27.13
C LYS A 11 28.61 21.31 -25.69
N GLN A 12 27.94 22.41 -25.33
CA GLN A 12 28.00 23.02 -23.99
C GLN A 12 26.57 23.32 -23.49
N LEU A 13 25.76 22.27 -23.32
CA LEU A 13 24.47 22.41 -22.65
C LEU A 13 24.69 22.70 -21.16
N THR A 14 24.09 23.77 -20.65
CA THR A 14 24.11 24.05 -19.22
C THR A 14 23.29 23.00 -18.46
N LYS A 15 23.62 22.76 -17.18
CA LYS A 15 22.94 21.74 -16.36
C LYS A 15 21.42 21.92 -16.33
N ARG A 16 20.92 23.17 -16.39
CA ARG A 16 19.49 23.49 -16.46
C ARG A 16 18.84 23.04 -17.77
N ARG A 17 19.52 23.19 -18.91
CA ARG A 17 19.00 22.74 -20.21
C ARG A 17 18.96 21.21 -20.32
N VAL A 18 19.98 20.52 -19.80
CA VAL A 18 19.96 19.05 -19.69
C VAL A 18 18.77 18.60 -18.84
N LEU A 19 18.52 19.28 -17.72
CA LEU A 19 17.36 19.01 -16.88
C LEU A 19 16.04 19.26 -17.61
N GLY A 20 15.92 20.34 -18.38
CA GLY A 20 14.76 20.63 -19.20
C GLY A 20 14.47 19.52 -20.24
N LEU A 21 15.51 18.95 -20.86
CA LEU A 21 15.36 17.80 -21.75
C LEU A 21 14.85 16.56 -21.00
N VAL A 22 15.36 16.29 -19.80
CA VAL A 22 14.89 15.17 -18.96
C VAL A 22 13.42 15.36 -18.59
N VAL A 23 13.02 16.56 -18.14
CA VAL A 23 11.62 16.85 -17.77
C VAL A 23 10.69 16.77 -18.98
N MET A 24 11.12 17.22 -20.18
CA MET A 24 10.33 17.02 -21.40
C MET A 24 10.20 15.54 -21.78
N ALA A 25 11.27 14.75 -21.67
CA ALA A 25 11.22 13.31 -21.96
C ALA A 25 10.28 12.58 -20.99
N LEU A 26 10.31 12.93 -19.71
CA LEU A 26 9.34 12.45 -18.71
C LEU A 26 7.92 12.87 -19.07
N GLY A 27 7.71 14.11 -19.52
CA GLY A 27 6.40 14.59 -19.95
C GLY A 27 5.84 13.86 -21.18
N VAL A 28 6.70 13.51 -22.14
CA VAL A 28 6.32 12.65 -23.27
C VAL A 28 5.95 11.25 -22.79
N MET A 29 6.75 10.64 -21.90
CA MET A 29 6.43 9.35 -21.32
C MET A 29 5.06 9.38 -20.61
N VAL A 30 4.82 10.38 -19.76
CA VAL A 30 3.55 10.63 -19.06
C VAL A 30 2.36 10.80 -20.02
N LEU A 31 2.55 11.51 -21.12
CA LEU A 31 1.51 11.71 -22.14
C LEU A 31 1.02 10.38 -22.72
N PHE A 32 1.94 9.43 -22.92
CA PHE A 32 1.66 8.15 -23.54
C PHE A 32 1.41 7.01 -22.54
N LEU A 33 1.72 7.21 -21.25
CA LEU A 33 1.54 6.22 -20.19
C LEU A 33 0.13 5.61 -20.14
N PRO A 34 -0.97 6.40 -20.26
CA PRO A 34 -2.34 5.86 -20.27
C PRO A 34 -2.65 4.88 -21.42
N ILE A 35 -1.79 4.80 -22.44
CA ILE A 35 -1.96 3.91 -23.60
C ILE A 35 -1.22 2.58 -23.37
N PHE A 36 -0.18 2.57 -22.55
CA PHE A 36 0.77 1.46 -22.45
C PHE A 36 0.74 0.73 -21.11
N VAL A 37 0.29 1.39 -20.06
CA VAL A 37 0.30 0.87 -18.70
C VAL A 37 -1.17 0.70 -18.32
N GLY A 38 -1.55 -0.47 -17.81
CA GLY A 38 -2.92 -0.77 -17.37
C GLY A 38 -3.24 -0.06 -16.05
N GLU A 39 -3.43 -0.82 -14.99
CA GLU A 39 -3.84 -0.31 -13.67
C GLU A 39 -2.81 0.63 -13.00
N TRP A 40 -1.53 0.52 -13.36
CA TRP A 40 -0.42 1.25 -12.76
C TRP A 40 -0.27 2.72 -13.19
N VAL A 41 -1.09 3.18 -14.16
CA VAL A 41 -0.98 4.54 -14.71
C VAL A 41 -1.05 5.57 -13.60
N ILE A 42 -1.96 5.40 -12.64
CA ILE A 42 -2.24 6.41 -11.62
C ILE A 42 -1.09 6.54 -10.63
N SER A 43 -0.59 5.42 -10.10
CA SER A 43 0.54 5.38 -9.18
C SER A 43 1.81 5.94 -9.83
N LEU A 44 2.06 5.58 -11.09
CA LEU A 44 3.21 6.06 -11.84
C LEU A 44 3.09 7.55 -12.19
N LEU A 45 1.89 8.03 -12.54
CA LEU A 45 1.59 9.46 -12.68
C LEU A 45 1.85 10.21 -11.36
N GLY A 46 1.44 9.62 -10.23
CA GLY A 46 1.68 10.16 -8.89
C GLY A 46 3.18 10.34 -8.61
N ILE A 47 4.00 9.31 -8.86
CA ILE A 47 5.46 9.38 -8.72
C ILE A 47 6.05 10.48 -9.61
N LEU A 48 5.64 10.52 -10.87
CA LEU A 48 6.17 11.50 -11.84
C LEU A 48 5.78 12.92 -11.48
N MET A 49 4.57 13.13 -10.94
CA MET A 49 4.15 14.41 -10.38
C MET A 49 4.95 14.82 -9.15
N MET A 50 5.25 13.89 -8.23
CA MET A 50 6.12 14.16 -7.10
C MET A 50 7.51 14.60 -7.56
N VAL A 51 8.12 13.87 -8.50
CA VAL A 51 9.41 14.21 -9.09
C VAL A 51 9.37 15.58 -9.76
N ALA A 52 8.32 15.89 -10.51
CA ALA A 52 8.15 17.19 -11.16
C ALA A 52 7.98 18.34 -10.17
N GLY A 53 7.21 18.14 -9.10
CA GLY A 53 7.05 19.11 -8.02
C GLY A 53 8.37 19.36 -7.28
N LEU A 54 9.18 18.31 -7.05
CA LEU A 54 10.54 18.43 -6.52
C LEU A 54 11.45 19.22 -7.46
N PHE A 55 11.35 19.04 -8.78
CA PHE A 55 12.10 19.86 -9.74
C PHE A 55 11.63 21.31 -9.78
N GLN A 56 10.32 21.56 -9.74
CA GLN A 56 9.75 22.92 -9.66
C GLN A 56 10.26 23.65 -8.41
N PHE A 57 10.34 22.93 -7.30
CA PHE A 57 10.91 23.42 -6.06
C PHE A 57 12.39 23.81 -6.22
N ILE A 58 13.20 22.94 -6.81
CA ILE A 58 14.62 23.20 -7.07
C ILE A 58 14.79 24.44 -7.95
N GLU A 59 14.01 24.58 -9.01
CA GLU A 59 14.05 25.76 -9.89
C GLU A 59 13.66 27.04 -9.14
N THR A 60 12.64 26.97 -8.28
CA THR A 60 12.19 28.10 -7.48
C THR A 60 13.24 28.56 -6.48
N LEU A 61 13.99 27.62 -5.89
CA LEU A 61 15.11 27.96 -5.02
C LEU A 61 16.23 28.68 -5.78
N ARG A 62 16.41 28.37 -7.07
CA ARG A 62 17.42 29.00 -7.93
C ARG A 62 17.00 30.36 -8.50
N SER A 63 15.72 30.73 -8.42
CA SER A 63 15.25 32.02 -8.95
C SER A 63 15.70 33.19 -8.06
N THR A 64 16.05 34.31 -8.69
CA THR A 64 16.46 35.55 -8.00
C THR A 64 15.30 36.52 -7.76
N ASP A 65 14.11 36.22 -8.27
CA ASP A 65 12.90 37.06 -8.19
C ASP A 65 11.92 36.51 -7.15
N GLU A 66 11.66 37.28 -6.08
CA GLU A 66 11.04 36.76 -4.86
C GLU A 66 9.52 36.69 -4.88
N THR A 67 8.85 37.64 -5.53
CA THR A 67 7.37 37.67 -5.56
C THR A 67 6.79 36.52 -6.39
N THR A 68 7.49 36.13 -7.46
CA THR A 68 7.21 34.94 -8.26
C THR A 68 7.71 33.66 -7.57
N SER A 69 8.72 33.75 -6.71
CA SER A 69 9.29 32.60 -5.98
C SER A 69 8.32 32.00 -4.95
N TYR A 70 7.67 32.79 -4.07
CA TYR A 70 6.74 32.23 -3.06
C TYR A 70 5.54 31.49 -3.66
N LEU A 71 4.98 32.02 -4.75
CA LEU A 71 3.83 31.43 -5.42
C LEU A 71 4.24 30.17 -6.21
N SER A 72 5.39 30.20 -6.88
CA SER A 72 5.95 29.03 -7.57
C SER A 72 6.34 27.91 -6.59
N TYR A 73 6.82 28.29 -5.41
CA TYR A 73 7.17 27.37 -4.33
C TYR A 73 5.93 26.64 -3.79
N SER A 74 4.86 27.40 -3.56
CA SER A 74 3.57 26.87 -3.13
C SER A 74 2.97 25.94 -4.20
N ALA A 75 3.07 26.29 -5.48
CA ALA A 75 2.64 25.45 -6.58
C ALA A 75 3.45 24.14 -6.66
N GLY A 76 4.76 24.18 -6.39
CA GLY A 76 5.61 23.00 -6.26
C GLY A 76 5.15 22.06 -5.14
N ILE A 77 4.89 22.59 -3.94
CA ILE A 77 4.36 21.81 -2.80
C ILE A 77 3.03 21.16 -3.16
N VAL A 78 2.08 21.92 -3.71
CA VAL A 78 0.77 21.37 -4.10
C VAL A 78 0.93 20.28 -5.15
N THR A 79 1.85 20.43 -6.10
CA THR A 79 2.14 19.40 -7.11
C THR A 79 2.69 18.11 -6.48
N VAL A 80 3.59 18.23 -5.50
CA VAL A 80 4.10 17.08 -4.75
C VAL A 80 2.99 16.41 -3.94
N LEU A 81 2.14 17.19 -3.25
CA LEU A 81 1.03 16.66 -2.46
C LEU A 81 -0.03 15.97 -3.32
N LEU A 82 -0.36 16.53 -4.49
CA LEU A 82 -1.26 15.90 -5.46
C LEU A 82 -0.66 14.62 -6.05
N GLY A 83 0.66 14.60 -6.31
CA GLY A 83 1.36 13.39 -6.73
C GLY A 83 1.36 12.31 -5.66
N LEU A 84 1.57 12.68 -4.40
CA LEU A 84 1.48 11.76 -3.26
C LEU A 84 0.06 11.22 -3.10
N LEU A 85 -0.95 12.10 -3.23
CA LEU A 85 -2.36 11.74 -3.16
C LEU A 85 -2.74 10.71 -4.23
N LEU A 86 -2.31 10.94 -5.48
CA LEU A 86 -2.47 10.02 -6.60
C LEU A 86 -1.78 8.67 -6.38
N PHE A 87 -0.59 8.71 -5.77
CA PHE A 87 0.16 7.50 -5.45
C PHE A 87 -0.50 6.67 -4.35
N MET A 88 -1.00 7.33 -3.29
CA MET A 88 -1.58 6.67 -2.12
C MET A 88 -3.01 6.19 -2.33
N SER A 89 -3.75 6.76 -3.29
CA SER A 89 -5.13 6.38 -3.56
C SER A 89 -5.37 6.34 -5.07
N PRO A 90 -4.92 5.27 -5.75
CA PRO A 90 -5.15 5.11 -7.19
C PRO A 90 -6.64 5.15 -7.54
N ASN A 91 -7.47 4.60 -6.67
CA ASN A 91 -8.94 4.50 -6.82
C ASN A 91 -9.69 5.76 -6.38
N LEU A 92 -9.00 6.90 -6.21
CA LEU A 92 -9.61 8.18 -5.87
C LEU A 92 -10.81 8.47 -6.78
N VAL A 93 -11.96 8.78 -6.16
CA VAL A 93 -13.15 9.28 -6.87
C VAL A 93 -12.71 10.47 -7.72
N LEU A 94 -12.57 10.20 -9.02
CA LEU A 94 -11.92 11.07 -10.00
C LEU A 94 -12.45 12.50 -9.87
N SER A 95 -13.74 12.67 -9.61
CA SER A 95 -14.45 13.95 -9.43
C SER A 95 -13.74 14.94 -8.51
N GLY A 96 -13.31 14.52 -7.32
CA GLY A 96 -12.71 15.41 -6.32
C GLY A 96 -11.29 15.86 -6.69
N LEU A 97 -10.48 14.90 -7.12
CA LEU A 97 -9.12 15.17 -7.60
C LEU A 97 -9.13 16.05 -8.85
N LEU A 98 -10.08 15.82 -9.76
CA LEU A 98 -10.22 16.60 -10.98
C LEU A 98 -10.58 18.05 -10.69
N VAL A 99 -11.50 18.31 -9.75
CA VAL A 99 -11.78 19.68 -9.29
C VAL A 99 -10.53 20.31 -8.69
N ALA A 100 -9.80 19.59 -7.85
CA ALA A 100 -8.55 20.09 -7.25
C ALA A 100 -7.48 20.41 -8.31
N LEU A 101 -7.30 19.54 -9.31
CA LEU A 101 -6.37 19.74 -10.42
C LEU A 101 -6.80 20.90 -11.32
N THR A 102 -8.07 21.00 -11.69
CA THR A 102 -8.61 22.12 -12.46
C THR A 102 -8.40 23.44 -11.72
N LEU A 103 -8.76 23.52 -10.44
CA LEU A 103 -8.51 24.71 -9.62
C LEU A 103 -7.01 25.03 -9.53
N PHE A 104 -6.17 24.02 -9.33
CA PHE A 104 -4.72 24.18 -9.33
C PHE A 104 -4.22 24.81 -10.63
N PHE A 105 -4.63 24.30 -11.80
CA PHE A 105 -4.20 24.81 -13.10
C PHE A 105 -4.68 26.24 -13.35
N LEU A 106 -5.91 26.57 -12.93
CA LEU A 106 -6.45 27.93 -13.02
C LEU A 106 -5.67 28.91 -12.13
N VAL A 107 -5.35 28.50 -10.90
CA VAL A 107 -4.56 29.31 -9.95
C VAL A 107 -3.13 29.48 -10.43
N ASP A 108 -2.45 28.40 -10.83
CA ASP A 108 -1.08 28.43 -11.38
C ASP A 108 -1.01 29.33 -12.62
N GLY A 109 -1.99 29.20 -13.51
CA GLY A 109 -2.10 30.05 -14.69
C GLY A 109 -2.30 31.53 -14.35
N GLY A 110 -3.21 31.83 -13.42
CA GLY A 110 -3.45 33.19 -12.93
C GLY A 110 -2.21 33.82 -12.28
N ILE A 111 -1.48 33.04 -11.48
CA ILE A 111 -0.22 33.46 -10.85
C ILE A 111 0.82 33.85 -11.91
N LYS A 112 1.01 33.04 -12.94
CA LYS A 112 1.99 33.30 -14.01
C LYS A 112 1.62 34.51 -14.85
N ILE A 113 0.33 34.69 -15.14
CA ILE A 113 -0.16 35.89 -15.83
C ILE A 113 0.08 37.15 -14.99
N TYR A 114 -0.17 37.09 -13.68
CA TYR A 114 0.12 38.18 -12.76
C TYR A 114 1.62 38.49 -12.66
N GLY A 115 2.46 37.45 -12.59
CA GLY A 115 3.92 37.58 -12.63
C GLY A 115 4.43 38.25 -13.90
N ALA A 116 3.89 37.84 -15.06
CA ALA A 116 4.21 38.42 -16.36
C ALA A 116 3.90 39.93 -16.42
N TYR A 117 2.87 40.40 -15.72
CA TYR A 117 2.54 41.84 -15.65
C TYR A 117 3.62 42.66 -14.93
N LYS A 118 4.34 42.06 -13.97
CA LYS A 118 5.41 42.72 -13.22
C LYS A 118 6.80 42.66 -13.87
N GLN A 119 6.96 41.83 -14.90
CA GLN A 119 8.25 41.61 -15.56
C GLN A 119 8.44 42.48 -16.81
N THR A 120 9.70 42.78 -17.12
CA THR A 120 10.12 43.49 -18.35
C THR A 120 11.08 42.61 -19.16
N GLY A 121 10.82 42.44 -20.46
CA GLY A 121 11.69 41.66 -21.36
C GLY A 121 11.05 40.38 -21.90
N ALA A 122 11.87 39.43 -22.39
CA ALA A 122 11.39 38.18 -23.00
C ALA A 122 10.74 37.22 -22.00
N GLU A 123 11.08 37.31 -20.71
CA GLU A 123 10.54 36.51 -19.61
C GLU A 123 9.02 36.73 -19.44
N ARG A 124 8.56 37.98 -19.58
CA ARG A 124 7.13 38.33 -19.56
C ARG A 124 6.30 37.52 -20.56
N TRP A 125 6.80 37.34 -21.77
CA TRP A 125 6.07 36.61 -22.82
C TRP A 125 6.05 35.11 -22.55
N TRP A 126 7.08 34.57 -21.89
CA TRP A 126 7.11 33.17 -21.47
C TRP A 126 6.15 32.88 -20.32
N ASP A 127 6.15 33.71 -19.27
CA ASP A 127 5.23 33.56 -18.15
C ASP A 127 3.77 33.77 -18.58
N LEU A 128 3.51 34.71 -19.49
CA LEU A 128 2.18 34.90 -20.07
C LEU A 128 1.73 33.67 -20.87
N PHE A 129 2.59 33.12 -21.73
CA PHE A 129 2.28 31.92 -22.52
C PHE A 129 2.02 30.71 -21.61
N ASN A 130 2.92 30.45 -20.66
CA ASN A 130 2.79 29.35 -19.70
C ASN A 130 1.55 29.52 -18.81
N GLY A 131 1.21 30.75 -18.45
CA GLY A 131 0.01 31.04 -17.68
C GLY A 131 -1.29 30.78 -18.45
N LEU A 132 -1.37 31.23 -19.70
CA LEU A 132 -2.50 30.94 -20.59
C LEU A 132 -2.60 29.44 -20.91
N PHE A 133 -1.46 28.78 -21.12
CA PHE A 133 -1.40 27.34 -21.36
C PHE A 133 -1.89 26.55 -20.14
N ALA A 134 -1.50 26.92 -18.93
CA ALA A 134 -2.01 26.30 -17.70
C ALA A 134 -3.53 26.47 -17.54
N ILE A 135 -4.09 27.66 -17.80
CA ILE A 135 -5.54 27.87 -17.81
C ILE A 135 -6.20 26.99 -18.87
N ALA A 136 -5.65 26.93 -20.08
CA ALA A 136 -6.17 26.08 -21.15
C ALA A 136 -6.14 24.60 -20.77
N LEU A 137 -5.10 24.12 -20.10
CA LEU A 137 -5.03 22.76 -19.55
C LEU A 137 -6.09 22.51 -18.48
N GLY A 138 -6.33 23.47 -17.58
CA GLY A 138 -7.39 23.35 -16.57
C GLY A 138 -8.79 23.26 -17.18
N LEU A 139 -9.07 24.07 -18.21
CA LEU A 139 -10.33 24.03 -18.96
C LEU A 139 -10.46 22.78 -19.83
N LEU A 140 -9.36 22.34 -20.45
CA LEU A 140 -9.32 21.11 -21.22
C LEU A 140 -9.54 19.89 -20.32
N LEU A 141 -8.93 19.85 -19.13
CA LEU A 141 -9.18 18.82 -18.12
C LEU A 141 -10.66 18.77 -17.76
N TRP A 142 -11.27 19.92 -17.45
CA TRP A 142 -12.70 20.01 -17.16
C TRP A 142 -13.57 19.49 -18.32
N PHE A 143 -13.22 19.85 -19.56
CA PHE A 143 -13.93 19.41 -20.76
C PHE A 143 -13.80 17.91 -21.00
N LEU A 144 -12.59 17.35 -20.96
CA LEU A 144 -12.32 15.94 -21.19
C LEU A 144 -13.00 15.05 -20.14
N VAL A 145 -13.05 15.52 -18.90
CA VAL A 145 -13.77 14.88 -17.80
C VAL A 145 -15.28 14.91 -18.03
N SER A 146 -15.82 16.07 -18.41
CA SER A 146 -17.25 16.21 -18.73
C SER A 146 -17.66 15.32 -19.93
N ALA A 147 -16.69 14.91 -20.76
CA ALA A 147 -16.85 13.98 -21.87
C ALA A 147 -16.56 12.51 -21.51
N ASN A 148 -16.44 12.18 -20.22
CA ASN A 148 -16.22 10.82 -19.70
C ASN A 148 -14.91 10.13 -20.16
N LEU A 149 -13.87 10.90 -20.53
CA LEU A 149 -12.56 10.36 -20.96
C LEU A 149 -11.64 9.93 -19.80
N GLY A 150 -12.16 9.90 -18.57
CA GLY A 150 -11.55 9.23 -17.41
C GLY A 150 -10.07 9.59 -17.12
N LEU A 151 -9.29 8.55 -16.79
CA LEU A 151 -7.87 8.60 -16.38
C LEU A 151 -6.91 9.06 -17.49
N ALA A 152 -7.25 8.78 -18.75
CA ALA A 152 -6.45 9.20 -19.89
C ALA A 152 -6.34 10.73 -19.98
N ALA A 153 -7.42 11.45 -19.61
CA ALA A 153 -7.40 12.91 -19.54
C ALA A 153 -6.36 13.43 -18.54
N ILE A 154 -6.21 12.79 -17.38
CA ILE A 154 -5.24 13.18 -16.35
C ILE A 154 -3.82 12.99 -16.87
N GLY A 155 -3.49 11.83 -17.43
CA GLY A 155 -2.16 11.56 -17.99
C GLY A 155 -1.80 12.50 -19.13
N ILE A 156 -2.72 12.77 -20.06
CA ILE A 156 -2.50 13.72 -21.16
C ILE A 156 -2.20 15.12 -20.62
N ILE A 157 -3.02 15.62 -19.69
CA ILE A 157 -2.88 16.97 -19.14
C ILE A 157 -1.58 17.12 -18.35
N LEU A 158 -1.22 16.13 -17.54
CA LEU A 158 0.03 16.12 -16.79
C LEU A 158 1.24 16.03 -17.73
N GLY A 159 1.18 15.20 -18.78
CA GLY A 159 2.25 15.06 -19.76
C GLY A 159 2.52 16.37 -20.50
N LEU A 160 1.45 17.02 -20.97
CA LEU A 160 1.52 18.35 -21.60
C LEU A 160 2.09 19.42 -20.67
N ARG A 161 1.70 19.39 -19.39
CA ARG A 161 2.26 20.29 -18.36
C ARG A 161 3.76 20.10 -18.19
N LEU A 162 4.22 18.85 -18.05
CA LEU A 162 5.64 18.53 -17.87
C LEU A 162 6.47 18.93 -19.09
N ILE A 163 5.95 18.70 -20.29
CA ILE A 163 6.58 19.17 -21.54
C ILE A 163 6.73 20.69 -21.52
N ALA A 164 5.67 21.43 -21.17
CA ALA A 164 5.73 22.89 -21.09
C ALA A 164 6.75 23.38 -20.03
N GLN A 165 6.85 22.68 -18.90
CA GLN A 165 7.82 22.99 -17.86
C GLN A 165 9.27 22.72 -18.32
N GLY A 166 9.54 21.56 -18.90
CA GLY A 166 10.88 21.23 -19.41
C GLY A 166 11.28 22.12 -20.59
N TRP A 167 10.33 22.53 -21.42
CA TRP A 167 10.54 23.51 -22.48
C TRP A 167 10.92 24.88 -21.91
N THR A 168 10.27 25.32 -20.84
CA THR A 168 10.62 26.56 -20.14
C THR A 168 12.04 26.52 -19.61
N MET A 169 12.45 25.42 -18.96
CA MET A 169 13.82 25.22 -18.47
C MET A 169 14.88 25.22 -19.60
N PHE A 170 14.50 24.78 -20.80
CA PHE A 170 15.42 24.69 -21.93
C PHE A 170 15.57 26.02 -22.69
N PHE A 171 14.47 26.73 -22.93
CA PHE A 171 14.43 27.90 -23.81
C PHE A 171 14.51 29.25 -23.09
N VAL A 172 14.13 29.34 -21.82
CA VAL A 172 14.33 30.58 -21.06
C VAL A 172 15.84 30.78 -20.85
N PRO A 173 16.41 31.92 -21.30
CA PRO A 173 17.81 32.21 -21.08
C PRO A 173 18.11 32.14 -19.57
N GLU A 174 19.15 31.41 -19.18
CA GLU A 174 19.70 31.62 -17.85
C GLU A 174 20.14 33.09 -17.80
N LYS A 175 19.63 33.87 -16.83
CA LYS A 175 20.33 35.09 -16.44
C LYS A 175 21.77 34.68 -16.26
N ALA A 176 22.68 35.28 -17.02
CA ALA A 176 24.10 34.98 -16.96
C ALA A 176 24.54 35.12 -15.50
N GLY A 177 24.54 33.99 -14.81
CA GLY A 177 25.15 33.78 -13.51
C GLY A 177 26.53 33.15 -13.72
N GLU A 178 27.18 33.44 -14.85
CA GLU A 178 28.54 33.94 -14.71
C GLU A 178 28.40 35.33 -14.11
N ALA A 179 28.23 35.38 -12.78
CA ALA A 179 28.85 36.46 -12.07
C ALA A 179 30.29 36.45 -12.60
N GLU A 180 30.72 37.53 -13.25
CA GLU A 180 32.13 37.87 -13.24
C GLU A 180 32.66 37.57 -11.84
N LEU A 181 33.88 37.03 -11.78
CA LEU A 181 34.65 36.65 -10.58
C LEU A 181 34.88 37.85 -9.64
N VAL A 182 33.83 38.53 -9.22
CA VAL A 182 33.81 39.48 -8.13
C VAL A 182 33.51 38.63 -6.91
N GLU A 183 34.56 38.34 -6.14
CA GLU A 183 34.36 37.75 -4.82
C GLU A 183 33.33 38.61 -4.06
N PRO A 184 32.22 38.03 -3.57
CA PRO A 184 31.20 38.80 -2.87
C PRO A 184 31.84 39.49 -1.67
N ASP A 185 31.59 40.81 -1.49
CA ASP A 185 32.17 41.57 -0.37
C ASP A 185 31.81 40.85 0.94
N PRO A 186 32.78 40.33 1.70
CA PRO A 186 32.50 39.55 2.90
C PRO A 186 31.85 40.39 4.00
N ARG A 187 31.84 41.73 3.88
CA ARG A 187 31.13 42.65 4.77
C ARG A 187 29.63 42.75 4.47
N GLN A 188 29.18 42.29 3.31
CA GLN A 188 27.79 42.34 2.91
C GLN A 188 27.03 41.09 3.39
N HIS A 189 25.92 41.29 4.07
CA HIS A 189 25.09 40.18 4.54
C HIS A 189 24.45 39.45 3.34
N PRO A 190 24.44 38.09 3.30
CA PRO A 190 23.89 37.32 2.17
C PRO A 190 22.36 37.42 2.00
N ASP A 191 21.67 37.94 3.02
CA ASP A 191 20.23 38.28 3.00
C ASP A 191 20.02 39.78 2.80
N ALA A 192 19.73 40.19 1.56
CA ALA A 192 19.47 41.58 1.22
C ALA A 192 18.24 42.19 1.93
N HIS A 193 17.27 41.38 2.41
CA HIS A 193 16.04 41.88 3.06
C HIS A 193 16.27 42.41 4.46
N LEU A 194 17.41 42.06 5.07
CA LEU A 194 17.79 42.69 6.31
C LEU A 194 18.09 44.17 6.10
N GLY A 195 18.37 44.63 4.88
CA GLY A 195 18.64 46.05 4.60
C GLY A 195 19.78 46.60 5.47
N LEU A 196 20.79 45.78 5.71
CA LEU A 196 21.98 46.14 6.48
C LEU A 196 23.03 46.73 5.56
N ASP A 197 23.72 47.76 6.03
CA ASP A 197 24.90 48.28 5.37
C ASP A 197 26.08 47.31 5.53
N PRO A 198 27.07 47.30 4.61
CA PRO A 198 28.26 46.49 4.77
C PRO A 198 29.02 46.83 6.07
N SER A 199 29.32 45.81 6.89
CA SER A 199 29.95 45.97 8.20
C SER A 199 31.11 44.99 8.44
N ASP A 200 32.14 45.42 9.16
CA ASP A 200 33.24 44.56 9.61
C ASP A 200 32.77 43.46 10.57
N THR A 201 31.70 43.71 11.32
CA THR A 201 31.08 42.71 12.20
C THR A 201 30.55 41.52 11.39
N ILE A 202 29.91 41.79 10.25
CA ILE A 202 29.42 40.76 9.32
C ILE A 202 30.62 39.98 8.78
N LYS A 203 31.66 40.67 8.31
CA LYS A 203 32.89 40.05 7.78
C LYS A 203 33.53 39.10 8.78
N VAL A 204 33.72 39.52 10.02
CA VAL A 204 34.35 38.71 11.08
C VAL A 204 33.55 37.43 11.37
N MET A 205 32.22 37.47 11.28
CA MET A 205 31.39 36.28 11.45
C MET A 205 31.27 35.43 10.17
N GLN A 206 31.33 36.05 9.00
CA GLN A 206 31.10 35.41 7.70
C GLN A 206 32.33 34.67 7.17
N GLU A 207 33.53 35.26 7.27
CA GLU A 207 34.77 34.67 6.75
C GLU A 207 35.05 33.26 7.28
N PRO A 208 34.95 32.98 8.60
CA PRO A 208 35.15 31.64 9.13
C PRO A 208 34.13 30.61 8.63
N ILE A 209 32.94 31.06 8.22
CA ILE A 209 31.87 30.19 7.68
C ILE A 209 32.14 29.88 6.21
N LEU A 210 32.46 30.90 5.40
CA LEU A 210 32.80 30.73 3.98
C LEU A 210 34.03 29.84 3.78
N GLN A 211 35.07 29.98 4.62
CA GLN A 211 36.26 29.12 4.56
C GLN A 211 35.95 27.63 4.84
N LYS A 212 34.89 27.34 5.59
CA LYS A 212 34.44 25.97 5.88
C LYS A 212 33.57 25.40 4.76
N GLU A 213 33.04 26.22 3.86
CA GLU A 213 31.97 25.84 2.93
C GLU A 213 32.39 24.79 1.88
N SER A 214 33.64 24.82 1.41
CA SER A 214 34.19 23.79 0.50
C SER A 214 34.26 22.41 1.17
N ILE A 215 34.46 22.36 2.49
CA ILE A 215 34.44 21.14 3.31
C ILE A 215 32.99 20.68 3.57
N VAL A 216 32.03 21.62 3.66
CA VAL A 216 30.62 21.34 3.99
C VAL A 216 29.93 20.50 2.90
N THR A 217 30.30 20.64 1.62
CA THR A 217 29.72 19.81 0.55
C THR A 217 30.05 18.32 0.75
N GLY A 218 31.33 18.00 1.01
CA GLY A 218 31.76 16.63 1.32
C GLY A 218 31.13 16.10 2.61
N GLN A 219 30.95 16.96 3.62
CA GLN A 219 30.27 16.60 4.86
C GLN A 219 28.78 16.30 4.67
N ASN A 220 28.06 17.04 3.80
CA ASN A 220 26.64 16.75 3.54
C ASN A 220 26.47 15.37 2.89
N ILE A 221 27.34 15.03 1.92
CA ILE A 221 27.36 13.70 1.29
C ILE A 221 27.70 12.64 2.33
N PHE A 222 28.78 12.81 3.09
CA PHE A 222 29.22 11.86 4.11
C PHE A 222 28.13 11.58 5.14
N TRP A 223 27.53 12.61 5.72
CA TRP A 223 26.46 12.43 6.72
C TRP A 223 25.16 11.88 6.12
N GLY A 224 24.81 12.28 4.89
CA GLY A 224 23.67 11.73 4.18
C GLY A 224 23.82 10.22 3.93
N LEU A 225 24.97 9.81 3.38
CA LEU A 225 25.30 8.41 3.17
C LEU A 225 25.41 7.62 4.48
N THR A 226 25.97 8.23 5.53
CA THR A 226 26.07 7.58 6.85
C THR A 226 24.68 7.28 7.42
N LEU A 227 23.75 8.24 7.37
CA LEU A 227 22.38 8.02 7.84
C LEU A 227 21.63 6.99 6.99
N LEU A 228 21.78 7.02 5.66
CA LEU A 228 21.20 5.99 4.78
C LEU A 228 21.80 4.61 5.04
N ALA A 229 23.10 4.51 5.30
CA ALA A 229 23.75 3.25 5.65
C ALA A 229 23.27 2.71 7.01
N ILE A 230 23.02 3.60 7.99
CA ILE A 230 22.42 3.22 9.27
C ILE A 230 21.00 2.69 9.06
N LEU A 231 20.16 3.38 8.28
CA LEU A 231 18.79 2.93 7.96
C LEU A 231 18.81 1.59 7.22
N PHE A 232 19.68 1.44 6.21
CA PHE A 232 19.88 0.18 5.52
C PHE A 232 20.31 -0.94 6.46
N ALA A 233 21.24 -0.67 7.39
CA ALA A 233 21.66 -1.65 8.38
C ALA A 233 20.51 -2.03 9.32
N ILE A 234 19.70 -1.06 9.76
CA ILE A 234 18.51 -1.33 10.57
C ILE A 234 17.56 -2.27 9.82
N HIS A 235 17.23 -1.97 8.55
CA HIS A 235 16.37 -2.83 7.74
C HIS A 235 16.99 -4.20 7.48
N LEU A 236 18.31 -4.27 7.25
CA LEU A 236 19.04 -5.53 7.03
C LEU A 236 19.06 -6.43 8.27
N PHE A 237 19.07 -5.86 9.48
CA PHE A 237 19.02 -6.62 10.73
C PHE A 237 17.59 -6.92 11.19
N ARG A 238 16.60 -6.17 10.70
CA ARG A 238 15.20 -6.36 11.04
C ARG A 238 14.52 -7.35 10.10
N VAL A 239 14.86 -7.29 8.82
CA VAL A 239 14.47 -8.27 7.81
C VAL A 239 15.57 -9.32 7.81
N ASP A 240 15.27 -10.56 8.17
CA ASP A 240 16.17 -11.70 7.92
C ASP A 240 16.33 -11.85 6.40
N ALA A 241 17.23 -11.04 5.82
CA ALA A 241 17.64 -11.19 4.45
C ALA A 241 18.28 -12.57 4.37
N GLU A 242 17.61 -13.50 3.68
CA GLU A 242 18.26 -14.72 3.22
C GLU A 242 19.62 -14.31 2.66
N ARG A 243 20.68 -15.11 2.89
CA ARG A 243 22.05 -14.79 2.47
C ARG A 243 22.23 -14.85 0.95
N SER A 244 21.38 -14.15 0.21
CA SER A 244 21.25 -14.08 -1.23
C SER A 244 21.19 -12.60 -1.66
N LEU A 245 21.61 -12.32 -2.90
CA LEU A 245 21.54 -10.96 -3.45
C LEU A 245 20.08 -10.46 -3.59
N LEU A 246 19.12 -11.38 -3.77
CA LEU A 246 17.69 -11.08 -3.82
C LEU A 246 17.15 -10.65 -2.45
N GLY A 247 17.65 -11.25 -1.36
CA GLY A 247 17.29 -10.86 0.01
C GLY A 247 17.68 -9.42 0.38
N LEU A 248 18.59 -8.79 -0.38
CA LEU A 248 18.98 -7.37 -0.21
C LEU A 248 18.01 -6.39 -0.88
N ILE A 249 17.10 -6.85 -1.75
CA ILE A 249 16.13 -5.98 -2.43
C ILE A 249 15.22 -5.32 -1.39
N THR A 250 14.71 -6.09 -0.43
CA THR A 250 13.82 -5.57 0.62
C THR A 250 14.46 -4.43 1.43
N PRO A 251 15.63 -4.60 2.09
CA PRO A 251 16.23 -3.51 2.85
C PRO A 251 16.69 -2.34 1.97
N PHE A 252 17.05 -2.61 0.71
CA PHE A 252 17.37 -1.55 -0.26
C PHE A 252 16.14 -0.71 -0.60
N SER A 253 15.03 -1.34 -0.99
CA SER A 253 13.76 -0.68 -1.32
C SER A 253 13.24 0.13 -0.13
N ALA A 254 13.29 -0.42 1.08
CA ALA A 254 12.93 0.29 2.31
C ALA A 254 13.79 1.56 2.51
N THR A 255 15.10 1.47 2.31
CA THR A 255 16.03 2.61 2.44
C THR A 255 15.78 3.68 1.37
N VAL A 256 15.43 3.27 0.15
CA VAL A 256 15.04 4.20 -0.92
C VAL A 256 13.74 4.94 -0.55
N GLY A 257 12.77 4.21 0.02
CA GLY A 257 11.55 4.79 0.58
C GLY A 257 11.86 5.85 1.65
N ASP A 258 12.77 5.56 2.59
CA ASP A 258 13.20 6.52 3.62
C ASP A 258 13.84 7.77 3.01
N ALA A 259 14.68 7.61 1.97
CA ALA A 259 15.29 8.73 1.28
C ALA A 259 14.26 9.61 0.58
N ALA A 260 13.25 9.00 -0.07
CA ALA A 260 12.16 9.71 -0.72
C ALA A 260 11.30 10.47 0.31
N LEU A 261 10.94 9.83 1.41
CA LEU A 261 10.19 10.45 2.51
C LEU A 261 10.97 11.60 3.16
N ALA A 262 12.29 11.46 3.32
CA ALA A 262 13.16 12.53 3.80
C ALA A 262 13.17 13.76 2.89
N LEU A 263 13.25 13.56 1.57
CA LEU A 263 13.15 14.66 0.62
C LEU A 263 11.79 15.35 0.71
N LEU A 264 10.72 14.56 0.77
CA LEU A 264 9.34 15.05 0.88
C LEU A 264 9.15 15.91 2.15
N ILE A 265 9.51 15.39 3.32
CA ILE A 265 9.41 16.10 4.60
C ILE A 265 10.25 17.37 4.59
N ALA A 266 11.47 17.31 4.05
CA ALA A 266 12.34 18.46 3.99
C ALA A 266 11.73 19.59 3.15
N VAL A 267 11.17 19.24 1.99
CA VAL A 267 10.59 20.19 1.02
C VAL A 267 9.23 20.73 1.46
N VAL A 268 8.35 19.86 1.93
CA VAL A 268 6.94 20.19 2.22
C VAL A 268 6.76 20.77 3.62
N LEU A 269 7.62 20.41 4.58
CA LEU A 269 7.45 20.78 5.99
C LEU A 269 8.61 21.62 6.53
N LEU A 270 9.83 21.07 6.53
CA LEU A 270 10.94 21.68 7.27
C LEU A 270 11.46 22.99 6.66
N LEU A 271 11.65 23.03 5.34
CA LEU A 271 12.13 24.23 4.65
C LEU A 271 11.11 25.38 4.69
N PRO A 272 9.80 25.16 4.43
CA PRO A 272 8.79 26.21 4.57
C PRO A 272 8.75 26.80 5.98
N ILE A 273 8.77 25.95 7.02
CA ILE A 273 8.81 26.41 8.41
C ILE A 273 10.05 27.26 8.68
N ARG A 274 11.23 26.84 8.19
CA ARG A 274 12.47 27.60 8.35
C ARG A 274 12.45 28.93 7.59
N LEU A 275 11.87 28.97 6.39
CA LEU A 275 11.74 30.19 5.59
C LEU A 275 10.73 31.17 6.21
N LEU A 276 9.60 30.68 6.72
CA LEU A 276 8.61 31.46 7.46
C LEU A 276 9.20 32.03 8.75
N TRP A 277 9.88 31.18 9.53
CA TRP A 277 10.63 31.63 10.71
C TRP A 277 11.68 32.66 10.34
N ARG A 278 12.37 32.48 9.20
CA ARG A 278 13.33 33.46 8.69
C ARG A 278 12.69 34.80 8.41
N ALA A 279 11.57 34.83 7.72
CA ALA A 279 10.85 36.06 7.42
C ALA A 279 10.34 36.75 8.70
N ALA A 280 9.74 35.99 9.62
CA ALA A 280 9.17 36.51 10.86
C ALA A 280 10.22 37.09 11.82
N SER A 281 11.43 36.53 11.84
CA SER A 281 12.52 36.96 12.74
C SER A 281 13.41 38.09 12.21
N ARG A 282 13.20 38.56 10.96
CA ARG A 282 14.01 39.63 10.34
C ARG A 282 14.15 40.91 11.19
N PRO A 283 13.09 41.44 11.83
CA PRO A 283 13.23 42.66 12.63
C PRO A 283 14.16 42.48 13.83
N ILE A 284 14.08 41.31 14.47
CA ILE A 284 14.92 40.93 15.62
C ILE A 284 16.36 40.75 15.16
N GLU A 285 16.56 40.07 14.02
CA GLU A 285 17.89 39.87 13.42
C GLU A 285 18.56 41.19 13.05
N ARG A 286 17.83 42.11 12.41
CA ARG A 286 18.33 43.45 12.08
C ARG A 286 18.74 44.24 13.32
N ALA A 287 17.91 44.21 14.37
CA ALA A 287 18.23 44.89 15.64
C ALA A 287 19.48 44.28 16.30
N ALA A 288 19.64 42.95 16.23
CA ALA A 288 20.78 42.24 16.77
C ALA A 288 22.08 42.59 16.02
N TRP A 289 22.07 42.62 14.67
CA TRP A 289 23.22 43.05 13.88
C TRP A 289 23.65 44.48 14.22
N ASN A 290 22.71 45.42 14.25
CA ASN A 290 22.98 46.81 14.64
C ASN A 290 23.55 46.93 16.07
N ARG A 291 23.09 46.06 16.99
CA ARG A 291 23.62 46.00 18.35
C ARG A 291 25.08 45.54 18.37
N PHE A 292 25.43 44.53 17.59
CA PHE A 292 26.82 44.06 17.50
C PHE A 292 27.73 45.06 16.80
N ASP A 293 27.24 45.78 15.79
CA ASP A 293 27.97 46.90 15.20
C ASP A 293 28.27 47.98 16.23
N HIS A 294 27.30 48.36 17.05
CA HIS A 294 27.49 49.31 18.14
C HIS A 294 28.50 48.81 19.19
N LEU A 295 28.44 47.53 19.58
CA LEU A 295 29.40 46.95 20.52
C LEU A 295 30.83 46.98 19.95
N ASN A 296 30.98 46.62 18.68
CA ASN A 296 32.27 46.58 17.99
C ASN A 296 32.86 47.99 17.82
N GLN A 297 32.05 48.97 17.42
CA GLN A 297 32.47 50.37 17.26
C GLN A 297 32.90 51.02 18.58
N ASN A 298 32.29 50.63 19.71
CA ASN A 298 32.60 51.16 21.03
C ASN A 298 33.54 50.27 21.86
N ASN A 299 34.07 49.20 21.26
CA ASN A 299 34.98 48.24 21.91
C ASN A 299 34.42 47.68 23.25
N LEU A 300 33.13 47.35 23.26
CA LEU A 300 32.40 46.83 24.43
C LEU A 300 32.30 45.30 24.39
N GLU A 301 32.48 44.65 25.54
CA GLU A 301 32.35 43.19 25.68
C GLU A 301 30.88 42.74 25.70
N PRO A 302 30.51 41.68 24.96
CA PRO A 302 29.15 41.15 24.95
C PRO A 302 28.79 40.43 26.25
N THR A 303 27.61 40.75 26.78
CA THR A 303 26.94 40.08 27.89
C THR A 303 26.59 38.62 27.57
N LEU A 304 26.20 37.82 28.57
CA LEU A 304 25.78 36.43 28.35
C LEU A 304 24.59 36.31 27.38
N ALA A 305 23.60 37.20 27.49
CA ALA A 305 22.47 37.24 26.57
C ALA A 305 22.91 37.59 25.13
N GLU A 306 23.85 38.53 24.99
CA GLU A 306 24.43 38.87 23.69
C GLU A 306 25.26 37.70 23.13
N ARG A 307 26.00 36.94 23.94
CA ARG A 307 26.68 35.72 23.45
C ARG A 307 25.69 34.68 22.89
N ALA A 308 24.55 34.48 23.54
CA ALA A 308 23.49 33.62 23.02
C ALA A 308 22.89 34.18 21.71
N LEU A 309 22.69 35.51 21.64
CA LEU A 309 22.23 36.18 20.44
C LEU A 309 23.24 36.08 19.28
N LYS A 310 24.54 36.18 19.56
CA LYS A 310 25.62 35.97 18.59
C LYS A 310 25.59 34.55 18.03
N PHE A 311 25.46 33.55 18.90
CA PHE A 311 25.33 32.16 18.45
C PHE A 311 24.11 31.97 17.53
N TRP A 312 22.98 32.60 17.88
CA TRP A 312 21.80 32.59 17.02
C TRP A 312 22.05 33.29 15.68
N LEU A 313 22.70 34.47 15.67
CA LEU A 313 23.08 35.18 14.44
C LEU A 313 24.03 34.35 13.56
N GLU A 314 25.02 33.66 14.13
CA GLU A 314 25.91 32.78 13.38
C GLU A 314 25.15 31.64 12.69
N ARG A 315 24.13 31.06 13.35
CA ARG A 315 23.26 30.05 12.74
C ARG A 315 22.39 30.62 11.62
N ARG A 316 21.89 31.86 11.78
CA ARG A 316 21.13 32.58 10.77
C ARG A 316 21.97 32.89 9.53
N LEU A 317 23.18 33.41 9.76
CA LEU A 317 24.15 33.72 8.72
C LEU A 317 24.57 32.46 7.96
N THR A 318 24.87 31.37 8.68
CA THR A 318 25.15 30.07 8.07
C THR A 318 24.01 29.64 7.15
N PHE A 319 22.76 29.69 7.63
CA PHE A 319 21.61 29.32 6.81
C PHE A 319 21.42 30.24 5.60
N ALA A 320 21.70 31.54 5.72
CA ALA A 320 21.62 32.49 4.61
C ALA A 320 22.66 32.17 3.51
N ILE A 321 23.89 31.82 3.91
CA ILE A 321 24.95 31.35 3.00
C ILE A 321 24.51 30.05 2.33
N GLU A 322 24.09 29.05 3.10
CA GLU A 322 23.65 27.75 2.58
C GLU A 322 22.51 27.88 1.56
N ILE A 323 21.53 28.77 1.80
CA ILE A 323 20.46 29.04 0.84
C ILE A 323 21.03 29.57 -0.48
N ASN A 324 22.00 30.47 -0.44
CA ASN A 324 22.67 30.98 -1.65
C ASN A 324 23.46 29.86 -2.37
N THR A 325 24.14 28.97 -1.64
CA THR A 325 24.83 27.80 -2.20
C THR A 325 23.88 26.79 -2.83
N ILE A 326 22.70 26.59 -2.23
CA ILE A 326 21.62 25.77 -2.79
C ILE A 326 21.16 26.34 -4.13
N ARG A 327 21.16 27.67 -4.32
CA ARG A 327 20.80 28.31 -5.59
C ARG A 327 21.85 28.05 -6.69
N SER A 328 23.11 27.87 -6.32
CA SER A 328 24.22 27.74 -7.27
C SER A 328 24.61 26.28 -7.56
N SER A 329 24.33 25.33 -6.67
CA SER A 329 24.76 23.92 -6.80
C SER A 329 23.64 22.91 -6.53
N LEU A 330 23.22 22.18 -7.57
CA LEU A 330 22.22 21.10 -7.49
C LEU A 330 22.65 19.94 -6.60
N GLY A 331 23.92 19.53 -6.69
CA GLY A 331 24.44 18.45 -5.86
C GLY A 331 24.45 18.83 -4.38
N TYR A 332 24.82 20.08 -4.08
CA TYR A 332 24.73 20.61 -2.72
C TYR A 332 23.28 20.63 -2.23
N ALA A 333 22.35 21.12 -3.07
CA ALA A 333 20.93 21.18 -2.75
C ALA A 333 20.36 19.81 -2.39
N PHE A 334 20.56 18.80 -3.25
CA PHE A 334 20.05 17.45 -3.02
C PHE A 334 20.53 16.88 -1.67
N TRP A 335 21.85 16.83 -1.45
CA TRP A 335 22.42 16.25 -0.23
C TRP A 335 22.08 17.06 1.02
N ARG A 336 21.95 18.38 0.90
CA ARG A 336 21.55 19.23 2.02
C ARG A 336 20.09 19.02 2.40
N ILE A 337 19.18 18.99 1.44
CA ILE A 337 17.74 18.75 1.66
C ILE A 337 17.56 17.36 2.27
N LEU A 338 18.19 16.34 1.68
CA LEU A 338 18.15 14.97 2.19
C LEU A 338 18.64 14.90 3.65
N ARG A 339 19.78 15.53 3.97
CA ARG A 339 20.31 15.59 5.34
C ARG A 339 19.39 16.30 6.32
N ILE A 340 18.61 17.30 5.88
CA ILE A 340 17.64 17.98 6.74
C ILE A 340 16.45 17.06 7.05
N GLY A 341 16.01 16.27 6.08
CA GLY A 341 14.86 15.37 6.21
C GLY A 341 15.16 14.09 6.99
N LEU A 342 16.31 13.45 6.73
CA LEU A 342 16.63 12.11 7.24
C LEU A 342 16.45 11.93 8.76
N PRO A 343 16.86 12.87 9.64
CA PRO A 343 16.63 12.71 11.07
C PRO A 343 15.15 12.64 11.46
N LEU A 344 14.30 13.45 10.81
CA LEU A 344 12.86 13.43 11.09
C LEU A 344 12.20 12.19 10.49
N THR A 345 12.64 11.74 9.31
CA THR A 345 12.23 10.45 8.74
C THR A 345 12.57 9.31 9.70
N ALA A 346 13.80 9.25 10.21
CA ALA A 346 14.22 8.22 11.16
C ALA A 346 13.37 8.25 12.44
N ILE A 347 13.03 9.44 12.95
CA ILE A 347 12.11 9.58 14.09
C ILE A 347 10.72 9.04 13.74
N ILE A 348 10.15 9.46 12.59
CA ILE A 348 8.81 9.03 12.15
C ILE A 348 8.75 7.51 11.98
N VAL A 349 9.74 6.91 11.31
CA VAL A 349 9.86 5.46 11.14
C VAL A 349 9.98 4.78 12.50
N ALA A 350 10.81 5.29 13.41
CA ALA A 350 11.01 4.71 14.74
C ALA A 350 9.77 4.79 15.64
N ILE A 351 8.96 5.85 15.52
CA ILE A 351 7.73 6.00 16.30
C ILE A 351 6.51 5.43 15.59
N ASN A 352 6.64 4.92 14.35
CA ASN A 352 5.50 4.47 13.56
C ASN A 352 4.68 3.38 14.27
N SER A 353 5.37 2.48 14.99
CA SER A 353 4.73 1.47 15.85
C SER A 353 3.88 2.06 16.99
N ILE A 354 4.23 3.25 17.51
CA ILE A 354 3.45 3.96 18.53
C ILE A 354 2.11 4.46 17.96
N TRP A 355 2.04 4.72 16.66
CA TRP A 355 0.83 5.18 16.00
C TRP A 355 -0.14 4.04 15.66
N GLY A 356 0.22 2.78 15.88
CA GLY A 356 -0.59 1.61 15.48
C GLY A 356 -0.42 1.23 14.01
N PHE A 357 0.33 2.02 13.22
CA PHE A 357 0.62 1.72 11.82
C PHE A 357 1.74 0.66 11.66
N SER A 358 1.73 -0.41 12.45
CA SER A 358 2.69 -1.51 12.34
C SER A 358 2.73 -2.06 10.91
N TRP A 359 1.57 -2.15 10.25
CA TRP A 359 1.43 -2.79 8.95
C TRP A 359 1.14 -1.88 7.75
N TYR A 360 0.63 -0.64 7.87
CA TYR A 360 0.38 0.20 6.66
C TYR A 360 1.54 1.14 6.28
N PHE A 361 2.40 1.52 7.21
CA PHE A 361 3.45 2.53 6.98
C PHE A 361 4.85 2.09 7.41
N ASN A 362 5.07 0.79 7.60
CA ASN A 362 6.41 0.25 7.75
C ASN A 362 7.14 0.33 6.40
N SER A 363 8.38 0.82 6.40
CA SER A 363 9.22 0.92 5.19
C SER A 363 9.42 -0.45 4.52
N GLU A 364 9.25 -1.55 5.27
CA GLU A 364 9.30 -2.93 4.78
C GLU A 364 8.11 -3.30 3.88
N ASN A 365 6.94 -2.67 4.02
CA ASN A 365 5.78 -2.95 3.16
C ASN A 365 5.93 -2.38 1.76
N TRP A 366 6.82 -1.40 1.58
CA TRP A 366 7.24 -0.98 0.23
C TRP A 366 7.88 -2.16 -0.50
N ALA A 367 8.57 -3.05 0.22
CA ALA A 367 9.08 -4.26 -0.38
C ALA A 367 7.95 -5.24 -0.69
N SER A 368 6.98 -5.45 0.20
CA SER A 368 5.80 -6.29 -0.07
C SER A 368 5.02 -5.80 -1.29
N ALA A 369 4.80 -4.48 -1.44
CA ALA A 369 4.15 -3.90 -2.61
C ALA A 369 4.98 -4.08 -3.89
N VAL A 370 6.32 -4.01 -3.80
CA VAL A 370 7.21 -4.31 -4.94
C VAL A 370 7.15 -5.80 -5.29
N TRP A 371 7.16 -6.70 -4.30
CA TRP A 371 7.05 -8.14 -4.52
C TRP A 371 5.70 -8.50 -5.11
N GLN A 372 4.60 -7.96 -4.56
CA GLN A 372 3.27 -8.06 -5.13
C GLN A 372 3.28 -7.65 -6.61
N ALA A 373 3.81 -6.48 -6.95
CA ALA A 373 3.86 -6.00 -8.33
C ALA A 373 4.70 -6.90 -9.26
N ILE A 374 5.83 -7.43 -8.77
CA ILE A 374 6.68 -8.36 -9.54
C ILE A 374 5.96 -9.70 -9.76
N THR A 375 5.23 -10.15 -8.75
CA THR A 375 4.62 -11.46 -8.70
C THR A 375 3.29 -11.50 -9.46
N GLN A 376 2.48 -10.44 -9.43
CA GLN A 376 1.19 -10.33 -10.13
C GLN A 376 1.24 -10.77 -11.59
N GLU A 377 2.28 -10.37 -12.33
CA GLU A 377 2.47 -10.71 -13.75
C GLU A 377 2.87 -12.17 -14.00
N ARG A 378 3.12 -12.95 -12.93
CA ARG A 378 3.68 -14.30 -12.98
C ARG A 378 2.82 -15.35 -12.28
N VAL A 379 2.00 -14.95 -11.31
CA VAL A 379 1.23 -15.87 -10.45
C VAL A 379 0.45 -16.90 -11.27
N ASP A 380 -0.28 -16.49 -12.30
CA ASP A 380 -1.12 -17.45 -13.03
C ASP A 380 -0.30 -18.43 -13.88
N VAL A 381 0.81 -17.98 -14.47
CA VAL A 381 1.75 -18.87 -15.19
C VAL A 381 2.36 -19.88 -14.22
N TRP A 382 2.65 -19.45 -12.99
CA TRP A 382 3.14 -20.35 -11.94
C TRP A 382 2.09 -21.36 -11.51
N ARG A 383 0.86 -20.91 -11.20
CA ARG A 383 -0.25 -21.76 -10.77
C ARG A 383 -0.59 -22.82 -11.81
N GLU A 384 -0.70 -22.41 -13.06
CA GLU A 384 -0.97 -23.30 -14.20
C GLU A 384 0.11 -24.37 -14.30
N ALA A 385 1.39 -23.97 -14.39
CA ALA A 385 2.51 -24.89 -14.51
C ALA A 385 2.61 -25.86 -13.30
N MET A 386 2.37 -25.34 -12.09
CA MET A 386 2.37 -26.13 -10.86
C MET A 386 1.29 -27.21 -10.88
N ALA A 387 0.07 -26.86 -11.26
CA ALA A 387 -1.06 -27.79 -11.31
C ALA A 387 -0.90 -28.83 -12.43
N GLU A 388 -0.42 -28.42 -13.61
CA GLU A 388 -0.18 -29.33 -14.73
C GLU A 388 0.86 -30.41 -14.41
N ASP A 389 2.01 -30.04 -13.81
CA ASP A 389 3.09 -31.00 -13.53
C ASP A 389 2.66 -32.01 -12.44
N VAL A 390 1.91 -31.54 -11.43
CA VAL A 390 1.32 -32.42 -10.42
C VAL A 390 0.28 -33.36 -11.03
N GLU A 391 -0.60 -32.87 -11.89
CA GLU A 391 -1.59 -33.70 -12.57
C GLU A 391 -0.92 -34.77 -13.45
N GLN A 392 0.04 -34.38 -14.28
CA GLN A 392 0.77 -35.30 -15.14
C GLN A 392 1.45 -36.41 -14.33
N ASN A 393 2.09 -36.05 -13.21
CA ASN A 393 2.71 -37.00 -12.31
C ASN A 393 1.68 -37.95 -11.65
N ALA A 394 0.56 -37.41 -11.17
CA ALA A 394 -0.50 -38.19 -10.54
C ALA A 394 -1.13 -39.20 -11.52
N LEU A 395 -1.44 -38.76 -12.75
CA LEU A 395 -1.96 -39.61 -13.81
C LEU A 395 -0.96 -40.70 -14.22
N ALA A 396 0.34 -40.38 -14.30
CA ALA A 396 1.39 -41.35 -14.59
C ALA A 396 1.50 -42.45 -13.52
N LYS A 397 1.08 -42.18 -12.28
CA LYS A 397 0.98 -43.15 -11.18
C LYS A 397 -0.34 -43.92 -11.16
N GLY A 398 -1.24 -43.65 -12.09
CA GLY A 398 -2.55 -44.31 -12.18
C GLY A 398 -3.58 -43.77 -11.20
N ILE A 399 -3.40 -42.57 -10.66
CA ILE A 399 -4.47 -41.86 -9.95
C ILE A 399 -5.53 -41.49 -10.99
N ALA A 400 -6.80 -41.77 -10.69
CA ALA A 400 -7.89 -41.44 -11.59
C ALA A 400 -8.00 -39.91 -11.78
N PRO A 401 -8.36 -39.39 -12.96
CA PRO A 401 -8.41 -37.94 -13.22
C PRO A 401 -9.25 -37.16 -12.20
N ASP A 402 -10.41 -37.69 -11.80
CA ASP A 402 -11.33 -37.13 -10.81
C ASP A 402 -10.82 -37.23 -9.36
N LYS A 403 -9.68 -37.88 -9.14
CA LYS A 403 -9.04 -38.06 -7.83
C LYS A 403 -7.70 -37.35 -7.70
N VAL A 404 -7.25 -36.65 -8.73
CA VAL A 404 -5.97 -35.93 -8.71
C VAL A 404 -5.98 -34.84 -7.63
N PHE A 405 -6.99 -33.97 -7.65
CA PHE A 405 -7.16 -32.84 -6.72
C PHE A 405 -8.29 -33.05 -5.70
N ALA A 406 -8.81 -34.27 -5.58
CA ALA A 406 -9.81 -34.60 -4.58
C ALA A 406 -9.15 -34.93 -3.23
N ILE A 407 -9.78 -34.52 -2.13
CA ILE A 407 -9.41 -34.91 -0.77
C ILE A 407 -10.45 -35.85 -0.16
N GLU A 408 -9.99 -36.74 0.72
CA GLU A 408 -10.85 -37.69 1.45
C GLU A 408 -10.53 -37.59 2.96
N PRO A 409 -11.10 -36.60 3.68
CA PRO A 409 -10.78 -36.39 5.09
C PRO A 409 -11.18 -37.58 5.97
N GLU A 410 -10.32 -37.92 6.93
CA GLU A 410 -10.54 -39.06 7.82
C GLU A 410 -11.85 -38.92 8.62
N GLY A 411 -12.71 -39.94 8.54
CA GLY A 411 -13.96 -40.00 9.31
C GLY A 411 -15.13 -39.24 8.69
N VAL A 412 -14.99 -38.69 7.48
CA VAL A 412 -16.12 -38.30 6.63
C VAL A 412 -16.64 -39.54 5.93
N SER A 413 -17.95 -39.79 6.02
CA SER A 413 -18.62 -40.87 5.28
C SER A 413 -19.60 -40.28 4.28
N ASP A 414 -19.88 -41.03 3.21
CA ASP A 414 -20.76 -40.56 2.12
C ASP A 414 -22.19 -40.24 2.59
N THR A 415 -22.64 -40.80 3.71
CA THR A 415 -24.04 -40.74 4.17
C THR A 415 -24.22 -40.32 5.63
N GLY A 416 -23.14 -40.13 6.39
CA GLY A 416 -23.21 -39.78 7.81
C GLY A 416 -23.13 -38.27 8.05
N ASP A 417 -23.67 -37.81 9.17
CA ASP A 417 -23.50 -36.41 9.60
C ASP A 417 -22.03 -36.13 9.93
N PHE A 418 -21.53 -34.96 9.56
CA PHE A 418 -20.20 -34.51 9.94
C PHE A 418 -20.14 -32.99 10.09
N SER A 419 -19.04 -32.51 10.64
CA SER A 419 -18.77 -31.08 10.77
C SER A 419 -17.32 -30.78 10.46
N PHE A 420 -17.02 -29.53 10.12
CA PHE A 420 -15.67 -29.03 9.92
C PHE A 420 -15.60 -27.55 10.29
N VAL A 421 -14.38 -27.07 10.54
CA VAL A 421 -14.13 -25.67 10.87
C VAL A 421 -13.58 -24.95 9.64
N VAL A 422 -13.98 -23.70 9.42
CA VAL A 422 -13.41 -22.81 8.42
C VAL A 422 -12.96 -21.51 9.11
N ILE A 423 -11.75 -21.06 8.81
CA ILE A 423 -11.16 -19.82 9.34
C ILE A 423 -10.22 -19.22 8.29
N GLY A 424 -10.42 -17.96 7.91
CA GLY A 424 -9.52 -17.21 7.03
C GLY A 424 -8.61 -16.27 7.81
N ASP A 425 -7.54 -15.80 7.17
CA ASP A 425 -6.76 -14.62 7.61
C ASP A 425 -6.27 -14.77 9.05
N THR A 426 -5.59 -15.88 9.31
CA THR A 426 -5.37 -16.35 10.68
C THR A 426 -4.43 -15.48 11.50
N GLY A 427 -3.54 -14.71 10.86
CA GLY A 427 -2.78 -13.63 11.50
C GLY A 427 -1.27 -13.86 11.68
N GLU A 428 -0.68 -13.12 12.62
CA GLU A 428 0.78 -12.85 12.70
C GLU A 428 1.47 -13.52 13.90
N GLY A 429 0.83 -14.49 14.54
CA GLY A 429 1.33 -15.17 15.74
C GLY A 429 1.30 -14.28 16.98
N ASP A 430 0.26 -13.46 17.12
CA ASP A 430 0.10 -12.43 18.13
C ASP A 430 -1.22 -12.58 18.93
N ALA A 431 -1.52 -11.64 19.84
CA ALA A 431 -2.61 -11.86 20.80
C ALA A 431 -4.01 -11.93 20.16
N SER A 432 -4.24 -11.24 19.04
CA SER A 432 -5.50 -11.34 18.28
C SER A 432 -5.69 -12.74 17.72
N GLN A 433 -4.68 -13.34 17.08
CA GLN A 433 -4.76 -14.72 16.60
C GLN A 433 -4.95 -15.71 17.75
N PHE A 434 -4.17 -15.58 18.82
CA PHE A 434 -4.28 -16.48 19.98
C PHE A 434 -5.61 -16.35 20.72
N SER A 435 -6.37 -15.28 20.51
CA SER A 435 -7.67 -15.09 21.16
C SER A 435 -8.71 -16.15 20.77
N LEU A 436 -8.59 -16.77 19.58
CA LEU A 436 -9.48 -17.85 19.14
C LEU A 436 -9.00 -19.25 19.55
N HIS A 437 -7.78 -19.39 20.05
CA HIS A 437 -7.13 -20.69 20.30
C HIS A 437 -8.04 -21.66 21.08
N ASP A 438 -8.51 -21.25 22.25
CA ASP A 438 -9.31 -22.11 23.13
C ASP A 438 -10.61 -22.59 22.46
N GLN A 439 -11.25 -21.74 21.66
CA GLN A 439 -12.49 -22.06 20.96
C GLN A 439 -12.26 -23.03 19.79
N ILE A 440 -11.19 -22.83 19.03
CA ILE A 440 -10.80 -23.74 17.93
C ILE A 440 -10.44 -25.12 18.49
N ILE A 441 -9.66 -25.19 19.56
CA ILE A 441 -9.32 -26.47 20.22
C ILE A 441 -10.57 -27.14 20.80
N ALA A 442 -11.47 -26.38 21.41
CA ALA A 442 -12.75 -26.91 21.89
C ALA A 442 -13.59 -27.48 20.74
N ALA A 443 -13.61 -26.82 19.59
CA ALA A 443 -14.27 -27.32 18.39
C ALA A 443 -13.68 -28.65 17.90
N GLY A 444 -12.35 -28.74 17.80
CA GLY A 444 -11.63 -29.93 17.32
C GLY A 444 -11.77 -31.17 18.21
N LYS A 445 -12.13 -31.00 19.50
CA LYS A 445 -12.41 -32.10 20.42
C LYS A 445 -13.75 -32.79 20.17
N ARG A 446 -14.66 -32.17 19.42
CA ARG A 446 -15.96 -32.77 19.10
C ARG A 446 -15.78 -33.87 18.06
N GLU A 447 -16.39 -35.02 18.30
CA GLU A 447 -16.31 -36.18 17.41
C GLU A 447 -16.86 -35.88 15.99
N ALA A 448 -17.90 -35.04 15.92
CA ALA A 448 -18.49 -34.61 14.66
C ALA A 448 -17.53 -33.80 13.79
N VAL A 449 -16.60 -33.04 14.39
CA VAL A 449 -15.61 -32.23 13.66
C VAL A 449 -14.52 -33.16 13.09
N LYS A 450 -14.41 -33.18 11.76
CA LYS A 450 -13.52 -34.10 11.03
C LYS A 450 -12.25 -33.44 10.53
N PHE A 451 -12.29 -32.16 10.17
CA PHE A 451 -11.14 -31.41 9.65
C PHE A 451 -11.34 -29.90 9.83
N LEU A 452 -10.30 -29.13 9.51
CA LEU A 452 -10.29 -27.67 9.45
C LEU A 452 -9.78 -27.19 8.09
N ILE A 453 -10.39 -26.13 7.56
CA ILE A 453 -9.96 -25.43 6.35
C ILE A 453 -9.47 -24.02 6.72
N LEU A 454 -8.29 -23.67 6.25
CA LEU A 454 -7.83 -22.29 6.21
C LEU A 454 -8.26 -21.64 4.88
N SER A 455 -9.13 -20.63 4.95
CA SER A 455 -9.76 -20.00 3.78
C SER A 455 -9.09 -18.67 3.44
N SER A 456 -7.92 -18.72 2.80
CA SER A 456 -7.10 -17.56 2.42
C SER A 456 -6.16 -17.04 3.52
N ASP A 457 -5.11 -16.34 3.06
CA ASP A 457 -4.05 -15.66 3.82
C ASP A 457 -3.57 -16.45 5.05
N VAL A 458 -2.87 -17.55 4.78
CA VAL A 458 -2.45 -18.48 5.82
C VAL A 458 -1.32 -17.89 6.67
N ILE A 459 -0.34 -17.23 6.03
CA ILE A 459 0.83 -16.68 6.72
C ILE A 459 1.11 -15.23 6.33
N TYR A 460 1.06 -14.35 7.32
CA TYR A 460 1.51 -12.97 7.23
C TYR A 460 2.99 -12.80 7.61
N PRO A 461 3.69 -11.79 7.05
CA PRO A 461 3.17 -10.80 6.09
C PRO A 461 3.29 -11.21 4.62
N ASP A 462 4.06 -12.24 4.28
CA ASP A 462 4.41 -12.57 2.88
C ASP A 462 4.59 -14.07 2.59
N GLY A 463 3.94 -14.95 3.36
CA GLY A 463 3.88 -16.38 3.03
C GLY A 463 5.15 -17.20 3.32
N LYS A 464 6.14 -16.61 3.99
CA LYS A 464 7.48 -17.21 4.14
C LYS A 464 7.49 -18.44 5.05
N MET A 465 8.27 -19.44 4.65
CA MET A 465 8.46 -20.69 5.40
C MET A 465 8.87 -20.45 6.87
N LYS A 466 9.72 -19.46 7.14
CA LYS A 466 10.24 -19.18 8.49
C LYS A 466 9.15 -18.77 9.50
N ASP A 467 8.03 -18.24 9.02
CA ASP A 467 6.97 -17.68 9.86
C ASP A 467 5.91 -18.73 10.24
N TYR A 468 5.92 -19.90 9.59
CA TYR A 468 4.97 -20.99 9.83
C TYR A 468 4.99 -21.52 11.27
N GLU A 469 6.17 -21.65 11.90
CA GLU A 469 6.23 -22.14 13.29
C GLU A 469 5.47 -21.22 14.23
N LYS A 470 5.68 -19.91 14.09
CA LYS A 470 5.07 -18.89 14.96
C LYS A 470 3.60 -18.65 14.64
N ASN A 471 3.23 -18.63 13.36
CA ASN A 471 1.94 -18.12 12.90
C ASN A 471 0.94 -19.23 12.54
N PHE A 472 1.38 -20.48 12.34
CA PHE A 472 0.49 -21.62 12.08
C PHE A 472 0.64 -22.72 13.14
N TYR A 473 1.85 -23.26 13.34
CA TYR A 473 2.00 -24.41 14.22
C TYR A 473 1.74 -24.10 15.71
N LEU A 474 2.18 -22.95 16.22
CA LEU A 474 1.92 -22.55 17.61
C LEU A 474 0.44 -22.23 17.88
N PRO A 475 -0.26 -21.41 17.06
CA PRO A 475 -1.66 -21.07 17.30
C PRO A 475 -2.61 -22.27 17.20
N PHE A 476 -2.32 -23.24 16.33
CA PHE A 476 -3.17 -24.43 16.14
C PHE A 476 -2.74 -25.64 16.97
N LYS A 477 -1.68 -25.51 17.79
CA LYS A 477 -1.17 -26.61 18.63
C LYS A 477 -2.27 -27.23 19.49
N GLY A 478 -2.49 -28.53 19.34
CA GLY A 478 -3.51 -29.29 20.08
C GLY A 478 -4.80 -29.54 19.30
N PHE A 479 -4.91 -29.04 18.07
CA PHE A 479 -5.99 -29.43 17.16
C PHE A 479 -5.58 -30.72 16.43
N GLU A 480 -6.21 -31.84 16.78
CA GLU A 480 -5.75 -33.19 16.38
C GLU A 480 -6.32 -33.70 15.05
N LYS A 481 -7.15 -32.90 14.38
CA LYS A 481 -7.80 -33.23 13.11
C LYS A 481 -6.99 -32.72 11.91
N PRO A 482 -7.17 -33.29 10.70
CA PRO A 482 -6.52 -32.80 9.49
C PRO A 482 -6.79 -31.33 9.17
N PHE A 483 -5.78 -30.68 8.59
CA PHE A 483 -5.83 -29.32 8.06
C PHE A 483 -5.73 -29.34 6.54
N TYR A 484 -6.55 -28.53 5.90
CA TYR A 484 -6.49 -28.18 4.49
C TYR A 484 -6.47 -26.65 4.38
N ALA A 485 -5.97 -26.12 3.26
CA ALA A 485 -5.89 -24.68 3.08
C ALA A 485 -6.01 -24.29 1.61
N ILE A 486 -6.40 -23.05 1.35
CA ILE A 486 -6.15 -22.35 0.09
C ILE A 486 -5.30 -21.12 0.39
N PRO A 487 -4.37 -20.73 -0.49
CA PRO A 487 -3.56 -19.53 -0.28
C PRO A 487 -4.38 -18.27 -0.52
N GLY A 488 -3.97 -17.18 0.12
CA GLY A 488 -4.39 -15.83 -0.26
C GLY A 488 -3.26 -15.05 -0.93
N ASN A 489 -3.50 -13.77 -1.21
CA ASN A 489 -2.51 -12.90 -1.85
C ASN A 489 -1.22 -12.80 -1.03
N HIS A 490 -1.30 -12.87 0.31
CA HIS A 490 -0.12 -12.82 1.17
C HIS A 490 0.80 -14.03 1.01
N ASP A 491 0.24 -15.22 0.75
CA ASP A 491 1.03 -16.43 0.53
C ASP A 491 1.81 -16.39 -0.79
N TRP A 492 1.28 -15.70 -1.80
CA TRP A 492 1.88 -15.53 -3.11
C TRP A 492 3.06 -14.56 -3.15
N PHE A 493 3.25 -13.67 -2.16
CA PHE A 493 4.32 -12.66 -2.19
C PHE A 493 5.74 -13.26 -2.16
N ASP A 494 5.92 -14.46 -1.59
CA ASP A 494 7.16 -15.26 -1.68
C ASP A 494 7.04 -16.46 -2.64
N ALA A 495 6.20 -16.31 -3.67
CA ALA A 495 5.95 -17.31 -4.70
C ALA A 495 5.39 -18.64 -4.16
N ASP A 496 4.53 -18.54 -3.13
CA ASP A 496 3.78 -19.65 -2.52
C ASP A 496 4.64 -20.78 -1.94
N GLN A 497 5.93 -20.52 -1.69
CA GLN A 497 6.89 -21.57 -1.31
C GLN A 497 6.57 -22.22 0.04
N GLY A 498 6.26 -21.39 1.04
CA GLY A 498 5.92 -21.86 2.37
C GLY A 498 4.61 -22.66 2.37
N PHE A 499 3.60 -22.21 1.64
CA PHE A 499 2.33 -22.91 1.50
C PHE A 499 2.52 -24.30 0.88
N ASN A 500 3.22 -24.37 -0.26
CA ASN A 500 3.49 -25.63 -0.95
C ASN A 500 4.17 -26.63 0.00
N ALA A 501 5.17 -26.20 0.76
CA ALA A 501 5.91 -27.07 1.67
C ALA A 501 5.07 -27.58 2.84
N ASN A 502 4.08 -26.81 3.32
CA ASN A 502 3.29 -27.14 4.51
C ASN A 502 1.98 -27.85 4.19
N PHE A 503 1.28 -27.51 3.10
CA PHE A 503 -0.05 -28.05 2.83
C PHE A 503 -0.08 -29.14 1.77
N LEU A 504 0.85 -29.12 0.80
CA LEU A 504 0.87 -30.15 -0.22
C LEU A 504 1.51 -31.45 0.29
N GLU A 505 1.13 -32.58 -0.33
CA GLU A 505 1.88 -33.82 -0.24
C GLU A 505 3.36 -33.54 -0.61
N PRO A 506 4.36 -34.10 0.10
CA PRO A 506 5.76 -33.72 -0.09
C PRO A 506 6.27 -33.82 -1.53
N GLU A 507 5.75 -34.79 -2.30
CA GLU A 507 6.10 -34.94 -3.71
C GLU A 507 5.43 -33.90 -4.60
N ALA A 508 4.14 -33.61 -4.37
CA ALA A 508 3.44 -32.54 -5.06
C ALA A 508 4.10 -31.19 -4.80
N ALA A 509 4.49 -30.91 -3.53
CA ALA A 509 5.23 -29.71 -3.16
C ALA A 509 6.52 -29.53 -3.99
N ILE A 510 7.34 -30.58 -4.09
CA ILE A 510 8.60 -30.52 -4.84
C ILE A 510 8.35 -30.30 -6.34
N LEU A 511 7.35 -30.99 -6.92
CA LEU A 511 6.98 -30.85 -8.32
C LEU A 511 6.49 -29.42 -8.61
N SER A 512 5.54 -28.91 -7.83
CA SER A 512 5.03 -27.55 -7.96
C SER A 512 6.16 -26.51 -7.87
N LEU A 513 7.02 -26.60 -6.87
CA LEU A 513 8.15 -25.67 -6.70
C LEU A 513 9.14 -25.73 -7.88
N ARG A 514 9.36 -26.92 -8.45
CA ARG A 514 10.20 -27.11 -9.63
C ARG A 514 9.54 -26.52 -10.87
N ALA A 515 8.27 -26.83 -11.14
CA ALA A 515 7.52 -26.33 -12.29
C ALA A 515 7.44 -24.79 -12.28
N ARG A 516 7.17 -24.20 -11.11
CA ARG A 516 7.20 -22.76 -10.88
C ARG A 516 8.55 -22.15 -11.27
N LEU A 517 9.65 -22.72 -10.76
CA LEU A 517 10.99 -22.22 -11.07
C LEU A 517 11.36 -22.42 -12.54
N ALA A 518 10.87 -23.50 -13.17
CA ALA A 518 11.12 -23.78 -14.59
C ALA A 518 10.44 -22.72 -15.47
N ALA A 519 9.20 -22.36 -15.14
CA ALA A 519 8.47 -21.28 -15.79
C ALA A 519 9.19 -19.93 -15.62
N ASP A 520 9.71 -19.64 -14.42
CA ASP A 520 10.47 -18.41 -14.14
C ASP A 520 11.78 -18.32 -14.93
N LEU A 521 12.52 -19.41 -15.05
CA LEU A 521 13.85 -19.44 -15.69
C LEU A 521 13.80 -19.78 -17.19
N GLY A 522 12.66 -20.21 -17.70
CA GLY A 522 12.52 -20.74 -19.06
C GLY A 522 13.37 -22.00 -19.31
N THR A 523 13.58 -22.83 -18.28
CA THR A 523 14.38 -24.05 -18.39
C THR A 523 13.94 -25.13 -17.43
N GLU A 524 13.95 -26.38 -17.90
CA GLU A 524 13.70 -27.58 -17.08
C GLU A 524 14.97 -28.04 -16.33
N ALA A 525 16.14 -27.48 -16.63
CA ALA A 525 17.42 -27.86 -16.03
C ALA A 525 17.64 -27.16 -14.67
N ILE A 526 16.89 -27.59 -13.66
CA ILE A 526 16.92 -27.01 -12.32
C ILE A 526 17.87 -27.78 -11.38
N THR A 527 18.75 -27.05 -10.69
CA THR A 527 19.70 -27.62 -9.70
C THR A 527 19.33 -27.33 -8.25
N THR A 528 18.19 -26.68 -8.00
CA THR A 528 17.74 -26.23 -6.66
C THR A 528 16.92 -27.27 -5.89
N ASP A 529 16.85 -28.51 -6.36
CA ASP A 529 16.10 -29.60 -5.70
C ASP A 529 16.47 -29.76 -4.22
N GLN A 530 17.74 -29.52 -3.86
CA GLN A 530 18.18 -29.57 -2.47
C GLN A 530 17.47 -28.52 -1.60
N ARG A 531 17.27 -27.29 -2.08
CA ARG A 531 16.57 -26.22 -1.32
C ARG A 531 15.11 -26.60 -1.09
N PHE A 532 14.42 -27.10 -2.11
CA PHE A 532 13.03 -27.51 -1.98
C PHE A 532 12.87 -28.72 -1.05
N ALA A 533 13.80 -29.67 -1.11
CA ALA A 533 13.85 -30.80 -0.17
C ALA A 533 14.12 -30.35 1.27
N GLU A 534 15.03 -29.38 1.50
CA GLU A 534 15.29 -28.83 2.83
C GLU A 534 14.04 -28.14 3.40
N MET A 535 13.31 -27.38 2.58
CA MET A 535 12.09 -26.69 2.98
C MET A 535 10.95 -27.66 3.32
N THR A 536 10.72 -28.68 2.49
CA THR A 536 9.69 -29.70 2.76
C THR A 536 10.06 -30.59 3.96
N ALA A 537 11.35 -30.87 4.17
CA ALA A 537 11.83 -31.56 5.36
C ALA A 537 11.62 -30.73 6.64
N GLU A 538 11.82 -29.41 6.57
CA GLU A 538 11.55 -28.52 7.70
C GLU A 538 10.05 -28.47 8.03
N ALA A 539 9.18 -28.39 7.02
CA ALA A 539 7.74 -28.50 7.20
C ALA A 539 7.35 -29.84 7.85
N GLN A 540 7.95 -30.96 7.41
CA GLN A 540 7.74 -32.27 8.03
C GLN A 540 8.21 -32.29 9.50
N ARG A 541 9.37 -31.70 9.81
CA ARG A 541 9.89 -31.60 11.19
C ARG A 541 8.90 -30.85 12.09
N LEU A 542 8.36 -29.73 11.62
CA LEU A 542 7.39 -28.93 12.36
C LEU A 542 6.08 -29.71 12.56
N ARG A 543 5.56 -30.37 11.52
CA ARG A 543 4.38 -31.27 11.62
C ARG A 543 4.54 -32.30 12.71
N ASP A 544 5.67 -33.01 12.73
CA ASP A 544 5.94 -34.06 13.70
C ASP A 544 6.12 -33.51 15.11
N TYR A 545 6.80 -32.36 15.26
CA TYR A 545 7.07 -31.74 16.55
C TYR A 545 5.80 -31.20 17.22
N TYR A 546 4.92 -30.57 16.45
CA TYR A 546 3.68 -29.96 16.95
C TYR A 546 2.47 -30.91 16.93
N GLY A 547 2.57 -32.04 16.23
CA GLY A 547 1.48 -33.00 16.09
C GLY A 547 0.33 -32.52 15.20
N ILE A 548 0.61 -31.60 14.27
CA ILE A 548 -0.38 -31.02 13.35
C ILE A 548 -0.47 -31.87 12.08
N LYS A 549 -1.69 -32.12 11.60
CA LYS A 549 -1.98 -33.01 10.48
C LYS A 549 -2.27 -32.26 9.17
N ASN A 550 -1.30 -31.50 8.66
CA ASN A 550 -1.29 -30.87 7.32
C ASN A 550 -0.42 -31.66 6.32
N GLY A 551 -0.32 -31.20 5.06
CA GLY A 551 0.50 -31.83 4.02
C GLY A 551 -0.21 -32.94 3.24
N ARG A 552 -1.49 -32.73 2.90
CA ARG A 552 -2.40 -33.79 2.41
C ARG A 552 -3.12 -33.49 1.10
N GLN A 553 -3.05 -32.26 0.60
CA GLN A 553 -3.64 -31.88 -0.69
C GLN A 553 -2.56 -31.92 -1.79
N ARG A 554 -2.94 -31.91 -3.08
CA ARG A 554 -1.98 -31.94 -4.19
C ARG A 554 -1.83 -30.62 -4.93
N ALA A 555 -2.77 -29.71 -4.77
CA ALA A 555 -2.71 -28.37 -5.30
C ALA A 555 -3.22 -27.35 -4.27
N PRO A 556 -2.99 -26.05 -4.49
CA PRO A 556 -3.58 -24.96 -3.70
C PRO A 556 -5.11 -24.86 -3.79
N PHE A 557 -5.75 -25.74 -4.55
CA PHE A 557 -7.20 -25.93 -4.66
C PHE A 557 -7.53 -27.43 -4.55
N PHE A 558 -8.76 -27.75 -4.16
CA PHE A 558 -9.22 -29.14 -4.06
C PHE A 558 -10.74 -29.27 -4.02
N GLU A 559 -11.22 -30.49 -4.21
CA GLU A 559 -12.64 -30.84 -4.09
C GLU A 559 -12.87 -32.01 -3.11
N MET A 560 -14.05 -32.05 -2.50
CA MET A 560 -14.53 -33.17 -1.71
C MET A 560 -16.01 -33.37 -2.02
N HIS A 561 -16.35 -34.56 -2.52
CA HIS A 561 -17.73 -34.93 -2.82
C HIS A 561 -18.19 -36.06 -1.90
N THR A 562 -19.43 -35.93 -1.46
CA THR A 562 -20.20 -36.98 -0.78
C THR A 562 -21.52 -37.20 -1.54
N ALA A 563 -22.45 -37.99 -1.03
CA ALA A 563 -23.67 -38.34 -1.77
C ALA A 563 -24.61 -37.14 -2.07
N ASP A 564 -24.56 -36.09 -1.26
CA ASP A 564 -25.50 -34.95 -1.26
C ASP A 564 -24.82 -33.59 -0.98
N PHE A 565 -23.52 -33.59 -0.69
CA PHE A 565 -22.75 -32.39 -0.36
C PHE A 565 -21.42 -32.39 -1.09
N SER A 566 -21.08 -31.24 -1.67
CA SER A 566 -19.84 -30.97 -2.39
C SER A 566 -19.19 -29.72 -1.82
N LEU A 567 -17.93 -29.87 -1.39
CA LEU A 567 -17.06 -28.77 -1.01
C LEU A 567 -16.01 -28.59 -2.11
N ILE A 568 -15.89 -27.39 -2.65
CA ILE A 568 -14.91 -27.06 -3.67
C ILE A 568 -14.15 -25.82 -3.18
N THR A 569 -12.83 -25.83 -3.26
CA THR A 569 -12.01 -24.70 -2.84
C THR A 569 -11.19 -24.19 -4.02
N VAL A 570 -11.09 -22.88 -4.19
CA VAL A 570 -10.39 -22.25 -5.32
C VAL A 570 -9.39 -21.20 -4.84
N ASP A 571 -8.20 -21.24 -5.44
CA ASP A 571 -7.18 -20.21 -5.29
C ASP A 571 -7.50 -19.07 -6.27
N THR A 572 -7.37 -17.83 -5.83
CA THR A 572 -7.65 -16.65 -6.68
C THR A 572 -6.41 -15.80 -6.92
N GLY A 573 -5.24 -16.28 -6.48
CA GLY A 573 -3.96 -15.64 -6.64
C GLY A 573 -3.92 -14.26 -5.98
N ILE A 574 -3.26 -13.31 -6.65
CA ILE A 574 -3.24 -11.89 -6.23
C ILE A 574 -4.29 -11.07 -7.02
N LEU A 575 -4.67 -11.54 -8.21
CA LEU A 575 -5.46 -10.79 -9.18
C LEU A 575 -6.95 -11.16 -9.18
N ARG A 576 -7.42 -11.91 -8.18
CA ARG A 576 -8.83 -12.31 -8.04
C ARG A 576 -9.38 -13.12 -9.22
N ARG A 577 -8.53 -13.93 -9.85
CA ARG A 577 -8.87 -14.72 -11.04
C ARG A 577 -8.35 -16.15 -10.96
N LEU A 578 -8.90 -17.02 -11.80
CA LEU A 578 -8.39 -18.39 -11.99
C LEU A 578 -7.54 -18.43 -13.27
N ASP A 579 -6.41 -19.13 -13.24
CA ASP A 579 -5.67 -19.46 -14.46
C ASP A 579 -6.47 -20.46 -15.33
N GLU A 580 -6.02 -20.70 -16.57
CA GLU A 580 -6.74 -21.55 -17.52
C GLU A 580 -6.93 -22.99 -17.00
N LYS A 581 -5.94 -23.53 -16.29
CA LYS A 581 -5.95 -24.89 -15.75
C LYS A 581 -6.92 -25.01 -14.57
N GLU A 582 -6.85 -24.10 -13.62
CA GLU A 582 -7.74 -24.10 -12.46
C GLU A 582 -9.20 -23.79 -12.87
N MET A 583 -9.42 -22.87 -13.81
CA MET A 583 -10.77 -22.57 -14.35
C MET A 583 -11.41 -23.82 -14.96
N ALA A 584 -10.67 -24.54 -15.81
CA ALA A 584 -11.15 -25.77 -16.42
C ALA A 584 -11.42 -26.88 -15.36
N TRP A 585 -10.56 -26.98 -14.35
CA TRP A 585 -10.78 -27.91 -13.24
C TRP A 585 -12.01 -27.53 -12.40
N PHE A 586 -12.21 -26.24 -12.12
CA PHE A 586 -13.31 -25.73 -11.31
C PHE A 586 -14.67 -26.00 -11.96
N GLU A 587 -14.80 -25.73 -13.25
CA GLU A 587 -16.04 -26.05 -13.98
C GLU A 587 -16.28 -27.58 -13.99
N ALA A 588 -15.23 -28.39 -14.18
CA ALA A 588 -15.35 -29.84 -14.11
C ALA A 588 -15.69 -30.37 -12.69
N ALA A 589 -15.23 -29.71 -11.63
CA ALA A 589 -15.57 -30.02 -10.23
C ALA A 589 -17.04 -29.71 -9.93
N LEU A 590 -17.54 -28.58 -10.44
CA LEU A 590 -18.95 -28.22 -10.36
C LEU A 590 -19.85 -29.18 -11.17
N GLU A 591 -19.38 -29.65 -12.34
CA GLU A 591 -20.07 -30.71 -13.09
C GLU A 591 -20.13 -32.03 -12.31
N ARG A 592 -19.02 -32.44 -11.68
CA ARG A 592 -18.97 -33.63 -10.81
C ARG A 592 -19.88 -33.50 -9.58
N ALA A 593 -20.00 -32.29 -9.04
CA ALA A 593 -20.89 -32.02 -7.92
C ALA A 593 -22.37 -32.26 -8.25
N GLY A 594 -22.78 -32.10 -9.52
CA GLY A 594 -24.14 -32.38 -9.97
C GLY A 594 -25.20 -31.64 -9.16
N ASP A 595 -26.18 -32.38 -8.64
CA ASP A 595 -27.28 -31.84 -7.84
C ASP A 595 -26.98 -31.80 -6.32
N ASN A 596 -25.74 -32.07 -5.91
CA ASN A 596 -25.35 -31.90 -4.51
C ASN A 596 -25.52 -30.45 -4.07
N PHE A 597 -25.68 -30.26 -2.76
CA PHE A 597 -25.43 -28.98 -2.12
C PHE A 597 -23.98 -28.56 -2.35
N LYS A 598 -23.74 -27.37 -2.90
CA LYS A 598 -22.42 -26.87 -3.29
C LYS A 598 -22.00 -25.75 -2.35
N MET A 599 -20.92 -25.99 -1.63
CA MET A 599 -20.18 -24.97 -0.88
C MET A 599 -18.85 -24.71 -1.59
N VAL A 600 -18.66 -23.47 -2.04
CA VAL A 600 -17.40 -22.99 -2.63
C VAL A 600 -16.67 -22.12 -1.61
N VAL A 601 -15.42 -22.47 -1.30
CA VAL A 601 -14.51 -21.62 -0.52
C VAL A 601 -13.52 -20.95 -1.49
N ILE A 602 -13.48 -19.62 -1.50
CA ILE A 602 -12.74 -18.82 -2.47
C ILE A 602 -11.75 -17.89 -1.76
N GLY A 603 -10.56 -17.67 -2.33
CA GLY A 603 -9.54 -16.83 -1.68
C GLY A 603 -10.03 -15.41 -1.36
N HIS A 604 -10.69 -14.77 -2.32
CA HIS A 604 -11.30 -13.43 -2.16
C HIS A 604 -12.83 -13.51 -2.16
N PRO A 605 -13.53 -12.76 -1.30
CA PRO A 605 -14.99 -12.80 -1.20
C PRO A 605 -15.64 -12.00 -2.34
N LEU A 606 -16.74 -12.53 -2.88
CA LEU A 606 -17.53 -11.87 -3.94
C LEU A 606 -18.25 -10.61 -3.44
N TYR A 607 -18.67 -10.63 -2.17
CA TYR A 607 -19.26 -9.48 -1.49
C TYR A 607 -18.44 -9.20 -0.23
N ALA A 608 -18.03 -7.94 -0.05
CA ALA A 608 -17.32 -7.48 1.13
C ALA A 608 -17.54 -5.98 1.33
N ALA A 609 -17.53 -5.51 2.58
CA ALA A 609 -17.75 -4.10 2.93
C ALA A 609 -19.03 -3.49 2.33
N GLY A 610 -20.07 -4.30 2.16
CA GLY A 610 -21.37 -3.92 1.60
C GLY A 610 -21.38 -3.71 0.09
N ILE A 611 -20.33 -4.13 -0.63
CA ILE A 611 -20.15 -3.92 -2.08
C ILE A 611 -19.94 -5.27 -2.77
N ASN A 612 -20.47 -5.41 -3.99
CA ASN A 612 -20.13 -6.52 -4.89
C ASN A 612 -18.74 -6.28 -5.49
N GLN A 613 -17.77 -7.08 -5.07
CA GLN A 613 -16.37 -6.98 -5.49
C GLN A 613 -16.14 -7.42 -6.94
N SER A 614 -17.06 -8.20 -7.52
CA SER A 614 -16.95 -8.68 -8.90
C SER A 614 -17.47 -7.69 -9.95
N GLU A 615 -18.27 -6.69 -9.56
CA GLU A 615 -18.99 -5.84 -10.53
C GLU A 615 -18.06 -5.05 -11.47
N THR A 616 -16.89 -4.65 -10.97
CA THR A 616 -15.90 -3.88 -11.75
C THR A 616 -14.73 -4.71 -12.28
N ASP A 617 -14.73 -6.01 -12.03
CA ASP A 617 -13.64 -6.94 -12.37
C ASP A 617 -14.18 -8.05 -13.29
N PRO A 618 -13.90 -8.00 -14.62
CA PRO A 618 -14.40 -8.99 -15.56
C PRO A 618 -13.95 -10.43 -15.26
N ASP A 619 -12.72 -10.62 -14.79
CA ASP A 619 -12.17 -11.94 -14.52
C ASP A 619 -12.83 -12.53 -13.26
N PHE A 620 -12.99 -11.72 -12.21
CA PHE A 620 -13.68 -12.15 -11.00
C PHE A 620 -15.19 -12.35 -11.23
N ASN A 621 -15.81 -11.52 -12.08
CA ASN A 621 -17.21 -11.70 -12.48
C ASN A 621 -17.43 -13.00 -13.27
N ALA A 622 -16.43 -13.47 -14.04
CA ALA A 622 -16.54 -14.75 -14.74
C ALA A 622 -16.66 -15.93 -13.75
N ILE A 623 -15.92 -15.90 -12.64
CA ILE A 623 -16.06 -16.88 -11.55
C ILE A 623 -17.46 -16.82 -10.95
N HIS A 624 -17.93 -15.61 -10.64
CA HIS A 624 -19.28 -15.39 -10.10
C HIS A 624 -20.38 -15.93 -11.03
N ASP A 625 -20.28 -15.68 -12.33
CA ASP A 625 -21.23 -16.15 -13.34
C ASP A 625 -21.23 -17.68 -13.47
N ILE A 626 -20.07 -18.33 -13.36
CA ILE A 626 -19.98 -19.81 -13.31
C ILE A 626 -20.67 -20.34 -12.06
N MET A 627 -20.42 -19.76 -10.88
CA MET A 627 -21.07 -20.17 -9.65
C MET A 627 -22.60 -20.03 -9.71
N ARG A 628 -23.10 -18.94 -10.32
CA ARG A 628 -24.54 -18.75 -10.57
C ARG A 628 -25.09 -19.80 -11.54
N ARG A 629 -24.37 -20.09 -12.63
CA ARG A 629 -24.76 -21.09 -13.64
C ARG A 629 -24.91 -22.49 -13.03
N TYR A 630 -23.98 -22.88 -12.16
CA TYR A 630 -23.99 -24.18 -11.48
C TYR A 630 -24.79 -24.18 -10.17
N LYS A 631 -25.50 -23.08 -9.87
CA LYS A 631 -26.36 -22.94 -8.68
C LYS A 631 -25.63 -23.30 -7.40
N VAL A 632 -24.50 -22.62 -7.15
CA VAL A 632 -23.76 -22.75 -5.90
C VAL A 632 -24.62 -22.19 -4.75
N ASP A 633 -24.78 -22.97 -3.68
CA ASP A 633 -25.60 -22.59 -2.52
C ASP A 633 -24.87 -21.62 -1.59
N ILE A 634 -23.58 -21.89 -1.34
CA ILE A 634 -22.74 -21.10 -0.44
C ILE A 634 -21.43 -20.72 -1.11
N SER A 635 -21.10 -19.43 -1.05
CA SER A 635 -19.77 -18.89 -1.31
C SER A 635 -19.17 -18.37 0.00
N MET A 636 -17.92 -18.71 0.29
CA MET A 636 -17.22 -18.26 1.49
C MET A 636 -15.79 -17.83 1.17
N GLY A 637 -15.38 -16.62 1.56
CA GLY A 637 -14.01 -16.14 1.34
C GLY A 637 -13.36 -15.44 2.53
N GLY A 638 -12.03 -15.26 2.44
CA GLY A 638 -11.18 -14.53 3.41
C GLY A 638 -10.93 -13.08 2.99
N ASP A 639 -9.67 -12.61 3.06
CA ASP A 639 -9.13 -11.29 2.62
C ASP A 639 -9.65 -10.09 3.41
N THR A 640 -10.95 -10.04 3.71
CA THR A 640 -11.56 -9.00 4.54
C THR A 640 -11.59 -9.45 6.00
N HIS A 641 -10.93 -8.68 6.89
CA HIS A 641 -10.56 -9.12 8.25
C HIS A 641 -11.70 -9.02 9.29
N ASP A 642 -12.90 -9.44 8.92
CA ASP A 642 -14.06 -9.54 9.80
C ASP A 642 -15.00 -10.67 9.37
N PHE A 643 -16.19 -10.73 9.99
CA PHE A 643 -17.26 -11.60 9.54
C PHE A 643 -18.32 -10.78 8.84
N GLU A 644 -18.75 -11.25 7.67
CA GLU A 644 -19.90 -10.69 6.95
C GLU A 644 -20.76 -11.79 6.31
N PHE A 645 -22.01 -11.45 6.06
CA PHE A 645 -23.00 -12.29 5.39
C PHE A 645 -23.79 -11.44 4.40
N TYR A 646 -24.05 -11.99 3.22
CA TYR A 646 -24.94 -11.41 2.21
C TYR A 646 -25.82 -12.50 1.58
N ARG A 647 -27.08 -12.17 1.33
CA ARG A 647 -27.98 -13.01 0.51
C ARG A 647 -28.14 -12.37 -0.86
N GLU A 648 -27.71 -13.10 -1.87
CA GLU A 648 -27.93 -12.74 -3.26
C GLU A 648 -29.11 -13.53 -3.81
N ASN A 649 -30.08 -12.83 -4.40
CA ASN A 649 -31.17 -13.44 -5.16
C ASN A 649 -30.91 -13.23 -6.66
N TYR A 650 -31.01 -14.29 -7.45
CA TYR A 650 -30.80 -14.24 -8.89
C TYR A 650 -31.69 -15.24 -9.63
N VAL A 651 -31.72 -15.16 -10.96
CA VAL A 651 -32.52 -16.08 -11.79
C VAL A 651 -31.59 -17.03 -12.54
N ALA A 652 -31.80 -18.33 -12.34
CA ALA A 652 -31.12 -19.40 -13.06
C ALA A 652 -32.16 -20.36 -13.65
N ASP A 653 -32.02 -20.67 -14.94
CA ASP A 653 -32.97 -21.51 -15.69
C ASP A 653 -34.44 -21.05 -15.60
N GLY A 654 -34.67 -19.75 -15.40
CA GLY A 654 -36.01 -19.17 -15.27
C GLY A 654 -36.65 -19.30 -13.88
N ASN A 655 -35.95 -19.88 -12.90
CA ASN A 655 -36.39 -19.93 -11.50
C ASN A 655 -35.61 -18.92 -10.66
N GLU A 656 -36.29 -18.30 -9.69
CA GLU A 656 -35.62 -17.54 -8.63
C GLU A 656 -34.84 -18.52 -7.75
N THR A 657 -33.57 -18.20 -7.53
CA THR A 657 -32.64 -18.96 -6.69
C THR A 657 -31.81 -17.97 -5.89
N GLN A 658 -31.05 -18.47 -4.92
CA GLN A 658 -30.23 -17.64 -4.05
C GLN A 658 -28.85 -18.27 -3.86
N MET A 659 -27.86 -17.41 -3.64
CA MET A 659 -26.53 -17.79 -3.18
C MET A 659 -26.25 -17.04 -1.88
N LEU A 660 -25.79 -17.76 -0.86
CA LEU A 660 -25.40 -17.18 0.40
C LEU A 660 -23.89 -16.92 0.40
N HIS A 661 -23.51 -15.67 0.60
CA HIS A 661 -22.12 -15.25 0.61
C HIS A 661 -21.67 -14.98 2.04
N PHE A 662 -20.51 -15.51 2.42
CA PHE A 662 -19.91 -15.32 3.73
C PHE A 662 -18.49 -14.77 3.59
N VAL A 663 -18.17 -13.75 4.37
CA VAL A 663 -16.80 -13.31 4.62
C VAL A 663 -16.38 -13.91 5.96
N ASN A 664 -15.24 -14.58 5.99
CA ASN A 664 -14.74 -15.31 7.15
C ASN A 664 -13.24 -15.04 7.40
N GLY A 665 -12.79 -13.81 7.16
CA GLY A 665 -11.41 -13.37 7.42
C GLY A 665 -11.17 -12.81 8.83
N GLY A 666 -12.14 -12.97 9.74
CA GLY A 666 -11.97 -12.58 11.15
C GLY A 666 -11.00 -13.46 11.96
N GLY A 667 -10.11 -14.27 11.36
CA GLY A 667 -9.40 -15.34 12.05
C GLY A 667 -8.24 -14.92 12.96
N GLY A 668 -7.66 -13.74 12.78
CA GLY A 668 -6.61 -13.26 13.69
C GLY A 668 -5.65 -12.23 13.13
N ALA A 669 -5.64 -12.00 11.82
CA ALA A 669 -4.95 -10.88 11.21
C ALA A 669 -5.42 -9.55 11.81
N TYR A 670 -4.54 -8.54 11.75
CA TYR A 670 -4.76 -7.22 12.34
C TYR A 670 -6.15 -6.69 12.00
N LEU A 671 -6.76 -5.93 12.91
CA LEU A 671 -8.14 -5.47 12.74
C LEU A 671 -8.24 -4.48 11.58
N SER A 672 -8.57 -5.00 10.40
CA SER A 672 -8.98 -4.22 9.23
C SER A 672 -10.50 -4.13 9.14
N ILE A 673 -11.17 -3.78 10.24
CA ILE A 673 -12.65 -3.75 10.28
C ILE A 673 -13.17 -2.47 9.60
N GLY A 674 -12.89 -2.31 8.30
CA GLY A 674 -13.36 -1.19 7.49
C GLY A 674 -14.89 -1.15 7.40
N THR A 675 -15.52 -2.32 7.30
CA THR A 675 -16.96 -2.51 7.16
C THR A 675 -17.74 -1.88 8.31
N ALA A 676 -17.38 -2.20 9.55
CA ALA A 676 -18.07 -1.63 10.71
C ALA A 676 -17.80 -0.14 10.91
N LEU A 677 -16.70 0.41 10.37
CA LEU A 677 -16.41 1.84 10.40
C LEU A 677 -17.19 2.63 9.35
N ALA A 678 -17.49 1.99 8.21
CA ALA A 678 -17.96 2.69 7.02
C ALA A 678 -18.74 1.75 6.08
N PHE A 679 -19.96 1.38 6.49
CA PHE A 679 -20.84 0.58 5.66
C PHE A 679 -21.61 1.45 4.63
N PRO A 680 -21.71 1.05 3.36
CA PRO A 680 -22.38 1.84 2.34
C PRO A 680 -23.89 1.93 2.57
N SER A 681 -24.49 3.03 2.11
CA SER A 681 -25.94 3.23 2.08
C SER A 681 -26.35 3.82 0.73
N PRO A 682 -27.09 3.07 -0.13
CA PRO A 682 -27.56 1.70 0.10
C PRO A 682 -26.44 0.64 0.01
N PRO A 683 -26.60 -0.52 0.67
CA PRO A 683 -25.74 -1.69 0.49
C PRO A 683 -26.04 -2.46 -0.81
N ALA A 684 -25.12 -3.35 -1.21
CA ALA A 684 -25.25 -4.18 -2.40
C ALA A 684 -26.42 -5.20 -2.33
N THR A 685 -26.72 -5.73 -1.13
CA THR A 685 -27.87 -6.62 -0.90
C THR A 685 -28.77 -6.06 0.19
N GLU A 686 -30.06 -6.42 0.17
CA GLU A 686 -31.02 -6.04 1.23
C GLU A 686 -30.71 -6.76 2.54
N ASP A 687 -30.45 -8.06 2.44
CA ASP A 687 -30.15 -8.96 3.54
C ASP A 687 -28.63 -9.03 3.73
N TYR A 688 -28.15 -8.47 4.84
CA TYR A 688 -26.74 -8.51 5.22
C TYR A 688 -26.57 -8.61 6.73
N ALA A 689 -25.43 -9.14 7.17
CA ALA A 689 -24.99 -9.02 8.55
C ALA A 689 -23.47 -8.91 8.63
N PHE A 690 -22.93 -8.26 9.66
CA PHE A 690 -21.49 -8.25 9.92
C PHE A 690 -21.17 -8.18 11.40
N TYR A 691 -19.96 -8.64 11.76
CA TYR A 691 -19.42 -8.64 13.12
C TYR A 691 -17.96 -8.17 13.09
N PRO A 692 -17.57 -7.21 13.96
CA PRO A 692 -18.34 -6.64 15.06
C PRO A 692 -19.32 -5.55 14.65
N ARG A 693 -20.24 -5.21 15.56
CA ARG A 693 -21.11 -4.05 15.37
C ARG A 693 -20.34 -2.74 15.36
N THR A 694 -20.83 -1.80 14.56
CA THR A 694 -20.30 -0.44 14.47
C THR A 694 -20.21 0.27 15.82
N ASP A 695 -21.18 0.10 16.71
CA ASP A 695 -21.15 0.75 18.03
C ASP A 695 -20.14 0.13 18.97
N GLU A 696 -19.98 -1.21 18.98
CA GLU A 696 -18.96 -1.89 19.79
C GLU A 696 -17.54 -1.54 19.33
N LEU A 697 -17.30 -1.51 18.02
CA LEU A 697 -16.02 -1.08 17.47
C LEU A 697 -15.73 0.38 17.82
N ASN A 698 -16.72 1.27 17.66
CA ASN A 698 -16.58 2.68 18.04
C ASN A 698 -16.32 2.84 19.55
N LEU A 699 -16.93 2.03 20.41
CA LEU A 699 -16.66 2.03 21.85
C LEU A 699 -15.22 1.58 22.14
N LYS A 700 -14.73 0.50 21.50
CA LYS A 700 -13.31 0.08 21.62
C LYS A 700 -12.38 1.20 21.19
N ILE A 701 -12.58 1.76 19.99
CA ILE A 701 -11.73 2.83 19.47
C ILE A 701 -11.79 4.07 20.36
N THR A 702 -12.97 4.47 20.84
CA THR A 702 -13.09 5.68 21.66
C THR A 702 -12.50 5.52 23.05
N SER A 703 -12.50 4.31 23.63
CA SER A 703 -11.92 4.00 24.94
C SER A 703 -10.41 3.78 24.89
N GLU A 704 -9.91 3.03 23.91
CA GLU A 704 -8.49 2.65 23.81
C GLU A 704 -7.64 3.67 23.03
N ALA A 705 -8.24 4.43 22.10
CA ALA A 705 -7.45 5.35 21.29
C ALA A 705 -6.99 6.57 22.09
N PRO A 706 -5.67 6.81 22.18
CA PRO A 706 -5.13 7.99 22.85
C PRO A 706 -5.57 9.28 22.15
N TRP A 707 -5.52 10.40 22.88
CA TRP A 707 -6.06 11.68 22.42
C TRP A 707 -5.47 12.14 21.07
N TRP A 708 -4.22 11.80 20.77
CA TRP A 708 -3.56 12.15 19.51
C TRP A 708 -4.06 11.37 18.29
N LYS A 709 -4.77 10.24 18.47
CA LYS A 709 -5.44 9.49 17.38
C LYS A 709 -6.86 10.00 17.09
N LYS A 710 -7.46 10.81 17.98
CA LYS A 710 -8.83 11.35 17.81
C LYS A 710 -9.05 12.14 16.50
N PRO A 711 -8.08 12.88 15.94
CA PRO A 711 -8.25 13.51 14.63
C PRO A 711 -8.54 12.52 13.50
N VAL A 712 -8.00 11.29 13.55
CA VAL A 712 -8.27 10.25 12.55
C VAL A 712 -9.71 9.72 12.70
N ILE A 713 -10.20 9.58 13.93
CA ILE A 713 -11.61 9.22 14.18
C ILE A 713 -12.55 10.30 13.63
N PHE A 714 -12.23 11.56 13.92
CA PHE A 714 -12.97 12.69 13.35
C PHE A 714 -12.97 12.62 11.81
N TRP A 715 -11.82 12.30 11.22
CA TRP A 715 -11.67 12.16 9.78
C TRP A 715 -12.53 11.03 9.21
N LEU A 716 -12.50 9.84 9.82
CA LEU A 716 -13.36 8.72 9.44
C LEU A 716 -14.84 9.11 9.48
N ASN A 717 -15.28 9.71 10.59
CA ASN A 717 -16.69 10.06 10.79
C ASN A 717 -17.20 11.14 9.82
N TRP A 718 -16.36 12.10 9.42
CA TRP A 718 -16.77 13.20 8.54
C TRP A 718 -16.51 12.97 7.06
N PHE A 719 -15.46 12.21 6.74
CA PHE A 719 -14.99 12.02 5.36
C PHE A 719 -15.10 10.58 4.87
N ASN A 720 -15.62 9.66 5.69
CA ASN A 720 -15.70 8.23 5.38
C ASN A 720 -14.35 7.65 4.92
N GLY A 721 -13.28 8.11 5.57
CA GLY A 721 -11.90 7.78 5.27
C GLY A 721 -11.25 8.53 4.09
N TYR A 722 -12.03 9.19 3.23
CA TYR A 722 -11.52 9.86 2.03
C TYR A 722 -10.32 10.78 2.31
N PRO A 723 -9.24 10.78 1.51
CA PRO A 723 -9.08 10.11 0.22
C PRO A 723 -8.61 8.65 0.32
N VAL A 724 -8.46 8.13 1.53
CA VAL A 724 -8.02 6.75 1.80
C VAL A 724 -9.25 5.89 2.10
N THR A 725 -9.15 4.56 2.04
CA THR A 725 -10.26 3.69 2.43
C THR A 725 -10.39 3.63 3.97
N PRO A 726 -11.60 3.44 4.50
CA PRO A 726 -11.83 3.11 5.92
C PRO A 726 -11.01 1.90 6.37
N GLU A 727 -10.93 0.87 5.52
CA GLU A 727 -10.04 -0.29 5.61
C GLU A 727 -8.61 0.12 6.01
N THR A 728 -7.96 0.95 5.18
CA THR A 728 -6.59 1.39 5.41
C THR A 728 -6.42 2.25 6.67
N LEU A 729 -7.40 3.08 6.97
CA LEU A 729 -7.36 3.92 8.18
C LEU A 729 -7.67 3.14 9.45
N SER A 730 -8.35 2.00 9.36
CA SER A 730 -8.66 1.15 10.50
C SER A 730 -7.38 0.64 11.18
N GLY A 731 -6.30 0.41 10.41
CA GLY A 731 -4.97 0.08 10.93
C GLY A 731 -4.38 1.13 11.88
N VAL A 732 -4.86 2.38 11.86
CA VAL A 732 -4.50 3.38 12.91
C VAL A 732 -4.96 2.95 14.29
N PHE A 733 -6.05 2.20 14.34
CA PHE A 733 -6.71 1.72 15.54
C PHE A 733 -6.41 0.25 15.81
N ASP A 734 -5.34 -0.29 15.20
CA ASP A 734 -4.89 -1.63 15.50
C ASP A 734 -4.39 -1.70 16.94
N PHE A 735 -5.31 -2.08 17.83
CA PHE A 735 -5.04 -2.39 19.21
C PHE A 735 -5.03 -3.91 19.29
N ASN A 736 -3.84 -4.49 19.36
CA ASN A 736 -3.65 -5.87 19.78
C ASN A 736 -3.92 -6.02 21.30
N GLY A 737 -5.09 -5.56 21.71
CA GLY A 737 -5.58 -5.45 23.06
C GLY A 737 -7.08 -5.71 23.06
N ALA A 738 -7.54 -6.38 24.10
CA ALA A 738 -8.94 -6.74 24.29
C ALA A 738 -9.84 -5.47 24.39
N PRO A 739 -11.12 -5.55 23.99
CA PRO A 739 -11.82 -6.74 23.47
C PRO A 739 -11.37 -7.10 22.05
N PHE A 740 -11.29 -8.39 21.78
CA PHE A 740 -10.95 -8.97 20.49
C PHE A 740 -12.24 -9.34 19.75
N PHE A 741 -12.28 -9.08 18.44
CA PHE A 741 -13.45 -9.31 17.59
C PHE A 741 -13.20 -10.38 16.53
N GLN A 742 -12.22 -11.25 16.80
CA GLN A 742 -11.94 -12.38 15.93
C GLN A 742 -13.09 -13.39 15.94
N SER A 743 -13.28 -14.09 14.83
CA SER A 743 -14.33 -15.07 14.60
C SER A 743 -13.90 -16.20 13.66
N PHE A 744 -14.61 -17.32 13.73
CA PHE A 744 -14.53 -18.43 12.78
C PHE A 744 -15.88 -19.13 12.67
N MET A 745 -16.03 -20.01 11.67
CA MET A 745 -17.25 -20.79 11.47
C MET A 745 -17.05 -22.29 11.64
N GLU A 746 -18.03 -22.94 12.27
CA GLU A 746 -18.20 -24.40 12.21
C GLU A 746 -19.35 -24.72 11.27
N ILE A 747 -19.07 -25.54 10.27
CA ILE A 747 -20.04 -26.01 9.28
C ILE A 747 -20.47 -27.41 9.67
N LYS A 748 -21.78 -27.61 9.79
CA LYS A 748 -22.39 -28.91 10.09
C LYS A 748 -23.19 -29.38 8.90
N VAL A 749 -22.79 -30.51 8.32
CA VAL A 749 -23.53 -31.20 7.27
C VAL A 749 -24.40 -32.26 7.96
N GLU A 750 -25.68 -31.94 8.15
CA GLU A 750 -26.65 -32.71 8.94
C GLU A 750 -27.67 -33.37 7.99
N ARG A 751 -27.24 -34.44 7.33
CA ARG A 751 -28.05 -35.25 6.40
C ARG A 751 -29.27 -35.83 7.08
N SER A 752 -29.11 -36.23 8.35
CA SER A 752 -30.22 -36.71 9.18
C SER A 752 -31.37 -35.71 9.33
N GLN A 753 -31.10 -34.42 9.10
CA GLN A 753 -32.03 -33.31 9.19
C GLN A 753 -32.23 -32.59 7.83
N ASN A 754 -31.65 -33.09 6.74
CA ASN A 754 -31.68 -32.48 5.41
C ASN A 754 -31.21 -31.00 5.41
N GLN A 755 -30.14 -30.68 6.15
CA GLN A 755 -29.66 -29.30 6.25
C GLN A 755 -28.14 -29.18 6.39
N VAL A 756 -27.61 -28.05 5.94
CA VAL A 756 -26.28 -27.52 6.29
C VAL A 756 -26.49 -26.38 7.27
N ARG A 757 -25.82 -26.45 8.42
CA ARG A 757 -25.89 -25.44 9.46
C ARG A 757 -24.53 -24.82 9.73
N LEU A 758 -24.45 -23.50 9.66
CA LEU A 758 -23.24 -22.73 9.90
C LEU A 758 -23.35 -22.02 11.24
N LEU A 759 -22.42 -22.31 12.13
CA LEU A 759 -22.37 -21.77 13.48
C LEU A 759 -21.22 -20.76 13.58
N LEU A 760 -21.52 -19.54 13.98
CA LEU A 760 -20.53 -18.47 14.09
C LEU A 760 -19.98 -18.38 15.52
N TYR A 761 -18.66 -18.50 15.66
CA TYR A 761 -17.96 -18.38 16.94
C TYR A 761 -17.10 -17.12 16.96
N GLY A 762 -17.02 -16.50 18.13
CA GLY A 762 -16.03 -15.49 18.46
C GLY A 762 -15.19 -15.91 19.64
N VAL A 763 -14.39 -14.97 20.16
CA VAL A 763 -13.42 -15.17 21.26
C VAL A 763 -14.04 -15.79 22.52
N ASN A 764 -15.30 -15.45 22.82
CA ASN A 764 -16.00 -15.90 24.03
C ASN A 764 -16.97 -17.07 23.79
N GLY A 765 -16.86 -17.76 22.64
CA GLY A 765 -17.76 -18.86 22.24
C GLY A 765 -18.69 -18.48 21.09
N GLN A 766 -19.78 -19.23 20.92
CA GLN A 766 -20.74 -19.00 19.84
C GLN A 766 -21.39 -17.61 19.99
N LEU A 767 -21.39 -16.82 18.92
CA LEU A 767 -21.95 -15.47 18.90
C LEU A 767 -23.48 -15.51 18.95
N ARG A 768 -24.08 -14.43 19.44
CA ARG A 768 -25.53 -14.23 19.51
C ARG A 768 -25.95 -13.16 18.51
N TRP A 769 -27.22 -13.18 18.11
CA TRP A 769 -27.73 -12.22 17.12
C TRP A 769 -27.56 -10.76 17.54
N ARG A 770 -27.58 -10.45 18.85
CA ARG A 770 -27.30 -9.11 19.38
C ARG A 770 -25.89 -8.61 19.11
N ASP A 771 -24.95 -9.51 18.87
CA ASP A 771 -23.53 -9.20 18.68
C ASP A 771 -23.27 -8.76 17.22
N LEU A 772 -24.22 -8.99 16.30
CA LEU A 772 -24.11 -8.67 14.87
C LEU A 772 -24.85 -7.37 14.52
N GLN A 773 -24.31 -6.62 13.56
CA GLN A 773 -25.08 -5.59 12.84
C GLN A 773 -25.83 -6.29 11.71
N ILE A 774 -27.13 -6.02 11.55
CA ILE A 774 -28.00 -6.72 10.60
C ILE A 774 -28.85 -5.73 9.80
N GLY A 775 -29.03 -5.99 8.51
CA GLY A 775 -30.05 -5.38 7.66
C GLY A 775 -30.91 -6.44 6.97
N GLY A 776 -32.14 -6.07 6.62
CA GLY A 776 -33.10 -7.01 6.00
C GLY A 776 -33.61 -8.09 6.97
N GLN A 777 -33.88 -9.29 6.44
CA GLN A 777 -34.40 -10.47 7.13
C GLN A 777 -33.36 -11.60 7.23
N VAL A 778 -32.21 -11.29 7.82
CA VAL A 778 -31.16 -12.30 8.11
C VAL A 778 -31.46 -13.12 9.35
N LYS A 779 -31.84 -12.45 10.46
CA LYS A 779 -32.21 -13.15 11.70
C LYS A 779 -33.58 -13.83 11.52
N PRO A 780 -33.71 -15.14 11.76
CA PRO A 780 -34.99 -15.82 11.67
C PRO A 780 -36.03 -15.22 12.62
N ALA A 781 -37.29 -15.12 12.19
CA ALA A 781 -38.35 -14.44 12.94
C ALA A 781 -38.70 -15.11 14.29
N ASP A 782 -38.38 -16.39 14.45
CA ASP A 782 -38.56 -17.17 15.68
C ASP A 782 -37.39 -17.01 16.67
N LYS A 783 -36.31 -16.32 16.29
CA LYS A 783 -35.11 -16.12 17.13
C LYS A 783 -35.09 -14.76 17.79
N SER A 784 -34.68 -14.76 19.06
CA SER A 784 -34.40 -13.56 19.86
C SER A 784 -32.97 -13.08 19.66
N ASP A 785 -32.69 -11.86 20.11
CA ASP A 785 -31.34 -11.27 20.09
C ASP A 785 -30.33 -12.05 20.95
N ASP A 786 -30.81 -12.76 21.97
CA ASP A 786 -29.98 -13.60 22.83
C ASP A 786 -29.80 -15.02 22.28
N ASP A 787 -30.48 -15.43 21.22
CA ASP A 787 -30.21 -16.74 20.61
C ASP A 787 -28.88 -16.74 19.85
N PHE A 788 -28.25 -17.91 19.77
CA PHE A 788 -27.01 -18.07 19.02
C PHE A 788 -27.24 -17.87 17.52
N VAL A 789 -26.22 -17.33 16.85
CA VAL A 789 -26.21 -17.18 15.39
C VAL A 789 -26.03 -18.55 14.77
N GLU A 790 -27.04 -18.94 13.98
CA GLU A 790 -27.05 -20.16 13.18
C GLU A 790 -27.67 -19.83 11.82
N PHE A 791 -26.93 -20.08 10.74
CA PHE A 791 -27.46 -20.04 9.38
C PHE A 791 -27.81 -21.46 8.98
N ILE A 792 -29.05 -21.70 8.56
CA ILE A 792 -29.55 -23.03 8.21
C ILE A 792 -29.99 -23.01 6.74
N VAL A 793 -29.42 -23.90 5.94
CA VAL A 793 -29.71 -24.04 4.51
C VAL A 793 -30.12 -25.49 4.25
N PRO A 794 -31.26 -25.76 3.58
CA PRO A 794 -31.63 -27.13 3.22
C PRO A 794 -30.57 -27.79 2.31
N LEU A 795 -30.29 -29.08 2.51
CA LEU A 795 -29.40 -29.85 1.61
C LEU A 795 -30.03 -30.08 0.23
N HIS A 796 -31.35 -30.23 0.21
CA HIS A 796 -32.17 -30.37 -0.99
C HIS A 796 -33.43 -29.51 -0.84
N GLU A 797 -33.84 -28.86 -1.93
CA GLU A 797 -35.13 -28.14 -2.04
C GLU A 797 -36.35 -29.06 -2.07
#